data_AF-A0A1R2BRP2-F1
#
_entry.id   AF-A0A1R2BRP2-F1
#
_cell.length_a   1.000
_cell.length_b   1.000
_cell.length_c   1.000
_cell.angle_alpha   90.00
_cell.angle_beta   90.00
_cell.angle_gamma   90.00
#
_symmetry.space_group_name_H-M   'P 1'
#
loop_
_entity.id
_entity.type
_entity.pdbx_description
1 polymer ?
#
loop_
_entity_poly.entity_id
_entity_poly.type
_entity_poly.pdbx_seq_one_letter_code
_entity_poly.pdbx_strand_id
1 'polypeptide(L)'
;MELLQKALKLKQEDSKLFAKALQEKDTYIQGLKKIISKLENRLNHEKMILQFREETITSLQQNNYDENQQIKDLKKEVMSLKEQIDSNFSATGIQVENERLTSELNSLKSTTKNNFESLQQKLSSFEEINCSLADELLQSQKVNFSLKQISNSQKIKSKNYKSVKIDLERTVSELKEKITELELMNLTLKSDGNMNFEESNMVESKESEDEMLLNSYRGESTCEKIDEVLNRVNKQQNSLGKKILHNSNYEQKINELMDKNRDLEERLRISLEKSSDRNEEKFEKEIEKLSCDFTFLKTQYKIKENESETTKKEIDSLKNTIESLNKTISETKNLLLSSENKKSSLENELNEAKKLKKTLDELQFQLSESNDNFKKTVDQNESFKLKIENLSNENERLNGLFKNAMEKLEIYKDEVNKIHEEKKIIASELEENQKSKKNIEDMVGYYKETYLKVLHNFEESKIENEETLTKLKLEKEKLEIIEESLESIKLEFARSKLEYESKYQEACEEIKHLDQELSKERRSYQPKKDAETRSRQYEDELKILKNSADNFQELNLTLTQKNAELKLEVSKLKEKLSIEDNSQIKYLKNCLIKKDHELAELKEKGQVYYSQADEVLESMRKRCLNLQSEVGVLKNELKSGNTSFCNISRPRRGSVALRENPELVNKSPIKNPDDTILLKNVNGKLTEELRKNVEINEILQKRIIDMEKKIGELEVCLKKYEEEINNLAGGLAQITGFVFGLPCINFNPGQNNLIESTIQAIAFIYDMARDRRYTKPCY
;
A
#
# COMPACT_ATOMS: atom_id res chain seq x y z
N MET A 1 23.24 36.11 -46.21
CA MET A 1 23.03 36.58 -44.83
C MET A 1 22.18 35.60 -44.03
N GLU A 2 20.88 35.46 -44.32
CA GLU A 2 19.95 34.65 -43.48
C GLU A 2 20.38 33.18 -43.25
N LEU A 3 20.86 32.47 -44.28
CA LEU A 3 21.37 31.10 -44.12
C LEU A 3 22.52 31.00 -43.10
N LEU A 4 23.42 31.98 -43.08
CA LEU A 4 24.54 32.05 -42.14
C LEU A 4 24.03 32.30 -40.70
N GLN A 5 23.00 33.14 -40.58
CA GLN A 5 22.36 33.48 -39.30
C GLN A 5 21.55 32.30 -38.73
N LYS A 6 20.92 31.49 -39.61
CA LYS A 6 20.21 30.26 -39.25
C LYS A 6 21.19 29.16 -38.81
N ALA A 7 22.33 29.01 -39.51
CA ALA A 7 23.40 28.10 -39.11
C ALA A 7 24.07 28.50 -37.78
N LEU A 8 24.24 29.80 -37.52
CA LEU A 8 24.72 30.31 -36.23
C LEU A 8 23.76 30.01 -35.08
N LYS A 9 22.44 30.17 -35.28
CA LYS A 9 21.44 29.79 -34.27
C LYS A 9 21.46 28.29 -33.95
N LEU A 10 21.50 27.44 -34.98
CA LEU A 10 21.61 25.98 -34.78
C LEU A 10 22.86 25.62 -33.97
N LYS A 11 24.04 26.16 -34.31
CA LYS A 11 25.26 25.94 -33.51
C LYS A 11 25.15 26.46 -32.06
N GLN A 12 24.40 27.53 -31.81
CA GLN A 12 24.16 28.02 -30.45
C GLN A 12 23.18 27.13 -29.67
N GLU A 13 22.20 26.52 -30.33
CA GLU A 13 21.26 25.58 -29.72
C GLU A 13 21.95 24.23 -29.43
N ASP A 14 22.72 23.69 -30.38
CA ASP A 14 23.55 22.49 -30.20
C ASP A 14 24.55 22.67 -29.05
N SER A 15 25.21 23.83 -28.97
CA SER A 15 26.14 24.17 -27.87
C SER A 15 25.44 24.22 -26.50
N LYS A 16 24.22 24.77 -26.43
CA LYS A 16 23.41 24.77 -25.21
C LYS A 16 22.96 23.37 -24.80
N LEU A 17 22.54 22.54 -25.76
CA LEU A 17 22.18 21.14 -25.51
C LEU A 17 23.38 20.34 -25.01
N PHE A 18 24.56 20.53 -25.61
CA PHE A 18 25.80 19.89 -25.18
C PHE A 18 26.22 20.34 -23.78
N ALA A 19 26.15 21.64 -23.47
CA ALA A 19 26.43 22.17 -22.14
C ALA A 19 25.47 21.61 -21.07
N LYS A 20 24.17 21.50 -21.38
CA LYS A 20 23.18 20.88 -20.48
C LYS A 20 23.47 19.39 -20.25
N ALA A 21 23.79 18.65 -21.31
CA ALA A 21 24.16 17.23 -21.19
C ALA A 21 25.44 17.05 -20.34
N LEU A 22 26.42 17.95 -20.45
CA LEU A 22 27.60 17.96 -19.59
C LEU A 22 27.24 18.19 -18.11
N GLN A 23 26.38 19.18 -17.82
CA GLN A 23 25.93 19.48 -16.47
C GLN A 23 25.14 18.32 -15.84
N GLU A 24 24.31 17.62 -16.62
CA GLU A 24 23.61 16.40 -16.19
C GLU A 24 24.60 15.26 -15.88
N LYS A 25 25.66 15.10 -16.68
CA LYS A 25 26.73 14.13 -16.42
C LYS A 25 27.55 14.48 -15.18
N ASP A 26 27.91 15.75 -14.96
CA ASP A 26 28.60 16.18 -13.74
C ASP A 26 27.76 15.96 -12.49
N THR A 27 26.45 16.24 -12.57
CA THR A 27 25.50 15.97 -11.47
C THR A 27 25.46 14.46 -11.14
N TYR A 28 25.47 13.61 -12.15
CA TYR A 28 25.54 12.15 -11.98
C TYR A 28 26.88 11.69 -11.38
N ILE A 29 28.01 12.26 -11.81
CA ILE A 29 29.35 11.99 -11.26
C ILE A 29 29.42 12.40 -9.78
N GLN A 30 28.86 13.55 -9.40
CA GLN A 30 28.78 13.97 -7.98
C GLN A 30 27.90 13.01 -7.16
N GLY A 31 26.78 12.54 -7.72
CA GLY A 31 25.94 11.51 -7.12
C GLY A 31 26.72 10.21 -6.84
N LEU A 32 27.46 9.72 -7.83
CA LEU A 32 28.32 8.53 -7.68
C LEU A 32 29.42 8.73 -6.63
N LYS A 33 30.12 9.87 -6.62
CA LYS A 33 31.13 10.19 -5.58
C LYS A 33 30.53 10.15 -4.17
N LYS A 34 29.30 10.66 -3.99
CA LYS A 34 28.59 10.63 -2.70
C LYS A 34 28.18 9.21 -2.28
N ILE A 35 27.90 8.32 -3.23
CA ILE A 35 27.62 6.90 -2.98
C ILE A 35 28.92 6.16 -2.60
N ILE A 36 30.01 6.38 -3.34
CA ILE A 36 31.33 5.79 -3.06
C ILE A 36 31.79 6.16 -1.64
N SER A 37 31.75 7.45 -1.26
CA SER A 37 32.12 7.89 0.09
C SER A 37 31.27 7.25 1.21
N LYS A 38 29.97 6.99 0.96
CA LYS A 38 29.13 6.23 1.90
C LYS A 38 29.54 4.77 2.03
N LEU A 39 29.93 4.13 0.92
CA LEU A 39 30.41 2.75 0.91
C LEU A 39 31.78 2.62 1.57
N GLU A 40 32.70 3.57 1.35
CA GLU A 40 34.00 3.64 2.02
C GLU A 40 33.86 3.79 3.54
N ASN A 41 32.98 4.70 4.00
CA ASN A 41 32.70 4.87 5.42
C ASN A 41 32.10 3.60 6.05
N ARG A 42 31.20 2.92 5.34
CA ARG A 42 30.63 1.64 5.80
C ARG A 42 31.68 0.54 5.87
N LEU A 43 32.52 0.41 4.84
CA LEU A 43 33.61 -0.56 4.80
C LEU A 43 34.63 -0.34 5.93
N ASN A 44 34.95 0.92 6.24
CA ASN A 44 35.83 1.26 7.36
C ASN A 44 35.20 0.91 8.72
N HIS A 45 33.89 1.11 8.89
CA HIS A 45 33.17 0.67 10.09
C HIS A 45 33.14 -0.86 10.22
N GLU A 46 32.87 -1.58 9.13
CA GLU A 46 32.89 -3.05 9.10
C GLU A 46 34.30 -3.61 9.39
N LYS A 47 35.37 -2.97 8.90
CA LYS A 47 36.77 -3.29 9.29
C LYS A 47 37.05 -3.09 10.77
N MET A 48 36.58 -1.99 11.36
CA MET A 48 36.74 -1.71 12.80
C MET A 48 36.03 -2.78 13.66
N ILE A 49 34.82 -3.21 13.25
CA ILE A 49 34.10 -4.31 13.90
C ILE A 49 34.87 -5.63 13.79
N LEU A 50 35.50 -5.92 12.65
CA LEU A 50 36.32 -7.11 12.47
C LEU A 50 37.57 -7.09 13.35
N GLN A 51 38.30 -5.96 13.41
CA GLN A 51 39.45 -5.82 14.31
C GLN A 51 39.06 -6.02 15.79
N PHE A 52 37.97 -5.40 16.24
CA PHE A 52 37.48 -5.58 17.62
C PHE A 52 37.11 -7.05 17.92
N ARG A 53 36.54 -7.77 16.94
CA ARG A 53 36.25 -9.20 17.06
C ARG A 53 37.52 -10.06 17.08
N GLU A 54 38.51 -9.77 16.24
CA GLU A 54 39.79 -10.47 16.22
C GLU A 54 40.58 -10.25 17.52
N GLU A 55 40.58 -9.04 18.07
CA GLU A 55 41.15 -8.73 19.39
C GLU A 55 40.43 -9.47 20.51
N THR A 56 39.09 -9.52 20.48
CA THR A 56 38.27 -10.27 21.46
C THR A 56 38.50 -11.78 21.36
N ILE A 57 38.61 -12.34 20.15
CA ILE A 57 38.89 -13.77 19.95
C ILE A 57 40.32 -14.09 20.41
N THR A 58 41.29 -13.22 20.14
CA THR A 58 42.69 -13.41 20.56
C THR A 58 42.83 -13.36 22.08
N SER A 59 42.13 -12.43 22.76
CA SER A 59 42.14 -12.33 24.22
C SER A 59 41.45 -13.50 24.92
N LEU A 60 40.44 -14.11 24.28
CA LEU A 60 39.82 -15.36 24.74
C LEU A 60 40.71 -16.60 24.47
N GLN A 61 41.48 -16.62 23.38
CA GLN A 61 42.31 -17.78 23.00
C GLN A 61 43.66 -17.89 23.73
N GLN A 62 44.25 -16.77 24.17
CA GLN A 62 45.55 -16.78 24.86
C GLN A 62 45.47 -17.21 26.34
N ASN A 63 44.27 -17.46 26.85
CA ASN A 63 43.97 -17.43 28.27
C ASN A 63 43.22 -18.71 28.71
N ASN A 64 43.97 -19.74 29.10
CA ASN A 64 43.46 -20.92 29.83
C ASN A 64 42.96 -20.49 31.22
N TYR A 65 41.72 -20.01 31.30
CA TYR A 65 41.21 -19.26 32.45
C TYR A 65 40.10 -19.99 33.21
N ASP A 66 40.10 -19.77 34.53
CA ASP A 66 39.18 -20.36 35.51
C ASP A 66 37.86 -19.56 35.56
N GLU A 67 36.74 -20.22 35.25
CA GLU A 67 35.40 -19.62 35.11
C GLU A 67 34.96 -18.81 36.35
N ASN A 68 35.42 -19.20 37.55
CA ASN A 68 35.05 -18.52 38.79
C ASN A 68 35.68 -17.12 38.94
N GLN A 69 36.85 -16.90 38.35
CA GLN A 69 37.47 -15.58 38.33
C GLN A 69 36.80 -14.69 37.27
N GLN A 70 36.38 -15.29 36.15
CA GLN A 70 35.69 -14.62 35.04
C GLN A 70 34.40 -13.92 35.49
N ILE A 71 33.54 -14.60 36.27
CA ILE A 71 32.29 -14.00 36.81
C ILE A 71 32.58 -12.82 37.75
N LYS A 72 33.72 -12.87 38.45
CA LYS A 72 34.10 -11.87 39.47
C LYS A 72 34.67 -10.61 38.83
N ASP A 73 35.49 -10.77 37.80
CA ASP A 73 36.07 -9.66 37.05
C ASP A 73 35.07 -9.05 36.06
N LEU A 74 34.22 -9.85 35.39
CA LEU A 74 33.08 -9.34 34.63
C LEU A 74 32.11 -8.54 35.51
N LYS A 75 31.85 -8.95 36.77
CA LYS A 75 31.06 -8.13 37.70
C LYS A 75 31.72 -6.80 38.04
N LYS A 76 33.05 -6.75 38.19
CA LYS A 76 33.79 -5.50 38.39
C LYS A 76 33.78 -4.62 37.14
N GLU A 77 33.97 -5.20 35.97
CA GLU A 77 33.99 -4.48 34.70
C GLU A 77 32.60 -3.94 34.34
N VAL A 78 31.53 -4.72 34.53
CA VAL A 78 30.15 -4.24 34.36
C VAL A 78 29.82 -3.13 35.37
N MET A 79 30.29 -3.22 36.62
CA MET A 79 30.16 -2.12 37.59
C MET A 79 30.90 -0.85 37.13
N SER A 80 32.17 -1.00 36.70
CA SER A 80 33.01 0.10 36.20
C SER A 80 32.44 0.76 34.94
N LEU A 81 31.98 -0.04 33.97
CA LEU A 81 31.34 0.44 32.74
C LEU A 81 30.00 1.12 33.04
N LYS A 82 29.22 0.61 34.00
CA LYS A 82 27.98 1.25 34.44
C LYS A 82 28.25 2.59 35.11
N GLU A 83 29.25 2.65 36.01
CA GLU A 83 29.69 3.88 36.66
C GLU A 83 30.29 4.88 35.64
N GLN A 84 30.97 4.42 34.59
CA GLN A 84 31.41 5.24 33.46
C GLN A 84 30.27 5.71 32.54
N ILE A 85 29.20 4.93 32.37
CA ILE A 85 28.01 5.35 31.62
C ILE A 85 27.24 6.41 32.42
N ASP A 86 27.04 6.17 33.71
CA ASP A 86 26.32 7.08 34.62
C ASP A 86 27.12 8.38 34.91
N SER A 87 28.45 8.35 34.81
CA SER A 87 29.33 9.54 34.94
C SER A 87 29.72 10.20 33.62
N ASN A 88 29.34 9.63 32.46
CA ASN A 88 29.77 10.18 31.17
C ASN A 88 29.00 11.47 30.81
N PHE A 89 29.77 12.48 30.41
CA PHE A 89 29.31 13.81 29.94
C PHE A 89 28.23 13.76 28.83
N SER A 90 28.04 12.62 28.16
CA SER A 90 27.04 12.42 27.13
C SER A 90 25.60 12.42 27.67
N ALA A 91 25.34 11.94 28.89
CA ALA A 91 23.98 11.94 29.46
C ALA A 91 23.48 13.38 29.65
N THR A 92 24.32 14.24 30.24
CA THR A 92 24.06 15.67 30.40
C THR A 92 24.00 16.39 29.05
N GLY A 93 24.87 16.04 28.10
CA GLY A 93 24.83 16.60 26.74
C GLY A 93 23.55 16.24 25.97
N ILE A 94 23.08 14.99 26.09
CA ILE A 94 21.82 14.52 25.51
C ILE A 94 20.62 15.19 26.21
N GLN A 95 20.68 15.41 27.51
CA GLN A 95 19.64 16.13 28.24
C GLN A 95 19.55 17.60 27.78
N VAL A 96 20.68 18.30 27.68
CA VAL A 96 20.74 19.69 27.17
C VAL A 96 20.27 19.77 25.72
N GLU A 97 20.65 18.81 24.86
CA GLU A 97 20.19 18.78 23.47
C GLU A 97 18.68 18.43 23.37
N ASN A 98 18.15 17.57 24.23
CA ASN A 98 16.72 17.31 24.34
C ASN A 98 15.94 18.55 24.82
N GLU A 99 16.46 19.32 25.79
CA GLU A 99 15.88 20.58 26.23
C GLU A 99 15.93 21.65 25.12
N ARG A 100 17.03 21.68 24.34
CA ARG A 100 17.20 22.54 23.16
C ARG A 100 16.17 22.19 22.06
N LEU A 101 16.06 20.92 21.69
CA LEU A 101 15.10 20.42 20.71
C LEU A 101 13.64 20.60 21.17
N THR A 102 13.36 20.42 22.46
CA THR A 102 12.03 20.69 23.04
C THR A 102 11.68 22.18 22.95
N SER A 103 12.66 23.07 23.16
CA SER A 103 12.50 24.51 23.01
C SER A 103 12.27 24.92 21.55
N GLU A 104 13.04 24.35 20.61
CA GLU A 104 12.83 24.53 19.16
C GLU A 104 11.45 24.01 18.71
N LEU A 105 11.02 22.85 19.21
CA LEU A 105 9.71 22.27 18.88
C LEU A 105 8.56 23.13 19.41
N ASN A 106 8.67 23.71 20.60
CA ASN A 106 7.69 24.65 21.14
C ASN A 106 7.68 25.99 20.38
N SER A 107 8.82 26.46 19.90
CA SER A 107 8.96 27.60 18.99
C SER A 107 8.31 27.34 17.62
N LEU A 108 8.53 26.17 17.03
CA LEU A 108 7.82 25.75 15.81
C LEU A 108 6.31 25.64 16.04
N LYS A 109 5.88 25.14 17.20
CA LYS A 109 4.46 24.99 17.53
C LYS A 109 3.74 26.33 17.68
N SER A 110 4.37 27.33 18.29
CA SER A 110 3.80 28.68 18.41
C SER A 110 3.79 29.42 17.06
N THR A 111 4.86 29.35 16.27
CA THR A 111 4.90 29.93 14.92
C THR A 111 3.90 29.26 13.97
N THR A 112 3.75 27.93 14.01
CA THR A 112 2.74 27.22 13.22
C THR A 112 1.31 27.60 13.64
N LYS A 113 1.04 27.76 14.94
CA LYS A 113 -0.25 28.23 15.44
C LYS A 113 -0.57 29.66 14.97
N ASN A 114 0.39 30.59 15.08
CA ASN A 114 0.21 31.96 14.63
C ASN A 114 0.01 32.05 13.09
N ASN A 115 0.70 31.20 12.32
CA ASN A 115 0.50 31.08 10.88
C ASN A 115 -0.88 30.51 10.53
N PHE A 116 -1.39 29.55 11.31
CA PHE A 116 -2.75 29.02 11.15
C PHE A 116 -3.81 30.07 11.46
N GLU A 117 -3.68 30.82 12.55
CA GLU A 117 -4.59 31.94 12.89
C GLU A 117 -4.55 33.04 11.81
N SER A 118 -3.37 33.36 11.26
CA SER A 118 -3.24 34.29 10.12
C SER A 118 -3.89 33.76 8.83
N LEU A 119 -3.77 32.46 8.54
CA LEU A 119 -4.45 31.81 7.41
C LEU A 119 -5.97 31.79 7.58
N GLN A 120 -6.45 31.53 8.80
CA GLN A 120 -7.87 31.52 9.12
C GLN A 120 -8.47 32.94 9.00
N GLN A 121 -7.76 33.96 9.48
CA GLN A 121 -8.16 35.36 9.29
C GLN A 121 -8.19 35.77 7.81
N LYS A 122 -7.23 35.29 7.00
CA LYS A 122 -7.26 35.47 5.54
C LYS A 122 -8.43 34.73 4.88
N LEU A 123 -8.76 33.52 5.32
CA LEU A 123 -9.91 32.77 4.81
C LEU A 123 -11.21 33.53 5.04
N SER A 124 -11.44 34.05 6.24
CA SER A 124 -12.63 34.85 6.54
C SER A 124 -12.68 36.14 5.71
N SER A 125 -11.54 36.80 5.45
CA SER A 125 -11.53 37.94 4.52
C SER A 125 -11.87 37.56 3.07
N PHE A 126 -11.48 36.35 2.62
CA PHE A 126 -11.89 35.83 1.31
C PHE A 126 -13.37 35.45 1.27
N GLU A 127 -13.96 35.00 2.37
CA GLU A 127 -15.40 34.75 2.48
C GLU A 127 -16.19 36.07 2.41
N GLU A 128 -15.77 37.14 3.11
CA GLU A 128 -16.37 38.48 2.98
C GLU A 128 -16.27 39.05 1.55
N ILE A 129 -15.12 38.88 0.89
CA ILE A 129 -14.93 39.28 -0.52
C ILE A 129 -15.84 38.47 -1.45
N ASN A 130 -15.96 37.16 -1.26
CA ASN A 130 -16.86 36.32 -2.06
C ASN A 130 -18.34 36.67 -1.84
N CYS A 131 -18.75 37.00 -0.61
CA CYS A 131 -20.10 37.49 -0.33
C CYS A 131 -20.37 38.83 -1.04
N SER A 132 -19.43 39.78 -0.95
CA SER A 132 -19.53 41.08 -1.62
C SER A 132 -19.59 40.94 -3.15
N LEU A 133 -18.78 40.04 -3.72
CA LEU A 133 -18.76 39.75 -5.16
C LEU A 133 -20.06 39.05 -5.61
N ALA A 134 -20.64 38.19 -4.77
CA ALA A 134 -21.94 37.57 -5.03
C ALA A 134 -23.07 38.61 -5.04
N ASP A 135 -23.05 39.57 -4.11
CA ASP A 135 -24.01 40.68 -4.07
C ASP A 135 -23.83 41.63 -5.27
N GLU A 136 -22.61 41.97 -5.68
CA GLU A 136 -22.35 42.74 -6.91
C GLU A 136 -22.79 41.97 -8.16
N LEU A 137 -22.58 40.66 -8.24
CA LEU A 137 -23.10 39.83 -9.33
C LEU A 137 -24.64 39.79 -9.35
N LEU A 138 -25.29 39.75 -8.18
CA LEU A 138 -26.74 39.81 -8.06
C LEU A 138 -27.30 41.17 -8.48
N GLN A 139 -26.63 42.27 -8.10
CA GLN A 139 -26.96 43.62 -8.59
C GLN A 139 -26.73 43.74 -10.11
N SER A 140 -25.61 43.23 -10.63
CA SER A 140 -25.29 43.20 -12.06
C SER A 140 -26.34 42.40 -12.85
N GLN A 141 -26.84 41.27 -12.31
CA GLN A 141 -27.97 40.54 -12.90
C GLN A 141 -29.27 41.37 -12.88
N LYS A 142 -29.59 42.07 -11.79
CA LYS A 142 -30.76 42.98 -11.74
C LYS A 142 -30.63 44.11 -12.77
N VAL A 143 -29.46 44.73 -12.90
CA VAL A 143 -29.18 45.76 -13.92
C VAL A 143 -29.31 45.19 -15.33
N ASN A 144 -28.75 44.00 -15.60
CA ASN A 144 -28.90 43.32 -16.90
C ASN A 144 -30.37 42.96 -17.21
N PHE A 145 -31.15 42.55 -16.21
CA PHE A 145 -32.58 42.27 -16.39
C PHE A 145 -33.35 43.55 -16.75
N SER A 146 -33.06 44.66 -16.07
CA SER A 146 -33.61 45.99 -16.38
C SER A 146 -33.20 46.48 -17.77
N LEU A 147 -31.92 46.34 -18.15
CA LEU A 147 -31.43 46.65 -19.50
C LEU A 147 -32.09 45.78 -20.58
N LYS A 148 -32.38 44.52 -20.27
CA LYS A 148 -33.10 43.60 -21.17
C LYS A 148 -34.57 44.00 -21.34
N GLN A 149 -35.23 44.47 -20.27
CA GLN A 149 -36.56 45.09 -20.38
C GLN A 149 -36.51 46.39 -21.21
N ILE A 150 -35.52 47.26 -20.99
CA ILE A 150 -35.32 48.48 -21.78
C ILE A 150 -35.10 48.14 -23.26
N SER A 151 -34.22 47.19 -23.58
CA SER A 151 -33.97 46.72 -24.95
C SER A 151 -35.23 46.14 -25.61
N ASN A 152 -36.02 45.35 -24.87
CA ASN A 152 -37.29 44.82 -25.36
C ASN A 152 -38.33 45.94 -25.60
N SER A 153 -38.42 46.93 -24.71
CA SER A 153 -39.30 48.09 -24.91
C SER A 153 -38.85 48.96 -26.09
N GLN A 154 -37.54 49.11 -26.34
CA GLN A 154 -36.99 49.75 -27.53
C GLN A 154 -37.28 48.95 -28.81
N LYS A 155 -37.24 47.61 -28.77
CA LYS A 155 -37.67 46.75 -29.89
C LYS A 155 -39.17 46.84 -30.18
N ILE A 156 -40.00 47.07 -29.17
CA ILE A 156 -41.43 47.35 -29.35
C ILE A 156 -41.61 48.75 -29.95
N LYS A 157 -40.92 49.77 -29.42
CA LYS A 157 -40.93 51.13 -29.99
C LYS A 157 -40.44 51.17 -31.45
N SER A 158 -39.42 50.39 -31.83
CA SER A 158 -38.92 50.35 -33.21
C SER A 158 -39.83 49.55 -34.16
N LYS A 159 -40.56 48.54 -33.66
CA LYS A 159 -41.67 47.92 -34.42
C LYS A 159 -42.82 48.89 -34.64
N ASN A 160 -43.23 49.65 -33.63
CA ASN A 160 -44.27 50.67 -33.76
C ASN A 160 -43.83 51.83 -34.68
N TYR A 161 -42.55 52.25 -34.63
CA TYR A 161 -42.03 53.22 -35.60
C TYR A 161 -42.08 52.69 -37.04
N LYS A 162 -41.87 51.38 -37.26
CA LYS A 162 -42.03 50.77 -38.58
C LYS A 162 -43.50 50.70 -39.03
N SER A 163 -44.45 50.38 -38.15
CA SER A 163 -45.87 50.42 -38.53
C SER A 163 -46.33 51.85 -38.82
N VAL A 164 -46.02 52.81 -37.94
CA VAL A 164 -46.33 54.24 -38.15
C VAL A 164 -45.69 54.76 -39.44
N LYS A 165 -44.46 54.35 -39.80
CA LYS A 165 -43.85 54.72 -41.08
C LYS A 165 -44.60 54.13 -42.28
N ILE A 166 -45.06 52.88 -42.21
CA ILE A 166 -45.85 52.23 -43.26
C ILE A 166 -47.24 52.91 -43.40
N ASP A 167 -47.87 53.27 -42.28
CA ASP A 167 -49.16 53.99 -42.30
C ASP A 167 -49.00 55.44 -42.82
N LEU A 168 -47.86 56.09 -42.54
CA LEU A 168 -47.50 57.38 -43.13
C LEU A 168 -47.21 57.27 -44.63
N GLU A 169 -46.50 56.24 -45.07
CA GLU A 169 -46.23 55.97 -46.49
C GLU A 169 -47.51 55.62 -47.25
N ARG A 170 -48.44 54.88 -46.64
CA ARG A 170 -49.80 54.64 -47.17
C ARG A 170 -50.59 55.93 -47.29
N THR A 171 -50.72 56.72 -46.22
CA THR A 171 -51.49 57.98 -46.26
C THR A 171 -50.90 59.03 -47.20
N VAL A 172 -49.57 59.10 -47.34
CA VAL A 172 -48.91 59.92 -48.38
C VAL A 172 -49.21 59.41 -49.79
N SER A 173 -49.36 58.09 -49.98
CA SER A 173 -49.75 57.51 -51.27
C SER A 173 -51.22 57.81 -51.60
N GLU A 174 -52.13 57.63 -50.64
CA GLU A 174 -53.55 58.00 -50.75
C GLU A 174 -53.75 59.51 -51.01
N LEU A 175 -52.93 60.37 -50.39
CA LEU A 175 -52.94 61.81 -50.65
C LEU A 175 -52.43 62.15 -52.06
N LYS A 176 -51.39 61.46 -52.55
CA LYS A 176 -50.93 61.62 -53.94
C LYS A 176 -52.00 61.17 -54.93
N GLU A 177 -52.65 60.05 -54.67
CA GLU A 177 -53.75 59.52 -55.49
C GLU A 177 -54.91 60.53 -55.54
N LYS A 178 -55.31 61.10 -54.40
CA LYS A 178 -56.31 62.19 -54.34
C LYS A 178 -55.87 63.50 -54.99
N ILE A 179 -54.58 63.84 -54.95
CA ILE A 179 -54.06 65.00 -55.70
C ILE A 179 -54.19 64.74 -57.20
N THR A 180 -53.83 63.55 -57.69
CA THR A 180 -54.02 63.19 -59.10
C THR A 180 -55.50 63.10 -59.49
N GLU A 181 -56.39 62.63 -58.61
CA GLU A 181 -57.85 62.70 -58.83
C GLU A 181 -58.34 64.14 -58.91
N LEU A 182 -57.88 65.04 -58.03
CA LEU A 182 -58.24 66.46 -58.05
C LEU A 182 -57.67 67.21 -59.27
N GLU A 183 -56.47 66.86 -59.73
CA GLU A 183 -55.89 67.36 -60.99
C GLU A 183 -56.69 66.88 -62.21
N LEU A 184 -57.12 65.61 -62.23
CA LEU A 184 -58.08 65.09 -63.19
C LEU A 184 -59.44 65.79 -63.09
N MET A 185 -59.94 66.07 -61.89
CA MET A 185 -61.23 66.76 -61.68
C MET A 185 -61.15 68.22 -62.16
N ASN A 186 -60.00 68.88 -62.00
CA ASN A 186 -59.74 70.25 -62.47
C ASN A 186 -59.53 70.31 -64.01
N LEU A 187 -59.05 69.21 -64.62
CA LEU A 187 -59.06 69.05 -66.08
C LEU A 187 -60.49 68.77 -66.61
N THR A 188 -61.30 68.00 -65.88
CA THR A 188 -62.69 67.69 -66.25
C THR A 188 -63.62 68.91 -66.09
N LEU A 189 -63.46 69.69 -65.02
CA LEU A 189 -64.20 70.93 -64.79
C LEU A 189 -63.83 72.06 -65.77
N LYS A 190 -62.78 71.89 -66.58
CA LYS A 190 -62.43 72.78 -67.69
C LYS A 190 -62.96 72.32 -69.05
N SER A 191 -63.60 71.15 -69.15
CA SER A 191 -64.18 70.64 -70.41
C SER A 191 -65.69 70.81 -70.56
N ASP A 192 -66.46 70.94 -69.46
CA ASP A 192 -67.93 71.06 -69.49
C ASP A 192 -68.44 72.46 -69.04
N GLY A 193 -67.89 73.52 -69.64
CA GLY A 193 -68.17 74.91 -69.23
C GLY A 193 -68.21 75.92 -70.38
N ASN A 194 -68.61 75.51 -71.58
CA ASN A 194 -68.63 76.37 -72.76
C ASN A 194 -70.05 76.89 -73.07
N MET A 195 -70.36 78.12 -72.62
CA MET A 195 -71.52 78.89 -73.07
C MET A 195 -71.04 80.26 -73.55
N ASN A 196 -71.33 80.56 -74.82
CA ASN A 196 -70.87 81.76 -75.51
C ASN A 196 -71.40 83.05 -74.88
N PHE A 197 -70.60 84.11 -74.90
CA PHE A 197 -71.06 85.44 -75.34
C PHE A 197 -69.90 86.23 -75.96
N GLU A 198 -70.23 87.15 -76.86
CA GLU A 198 -69.33 87.81 -77.81
C GLU A 198 -68.61 89.03 -77.20
N GLU A 199 -67.39 89.35 -77.66
CA GLU A 199 -67.07 90.57 -78.44
C GLU A 199 -65.55 90.92 -78.48
N SER A 200 -65.06 91.10 -79.72
CA SER A 200 -64.15 92.18 -80.17
C SER A 200 -62.75 92.42 -79.56
N ASN A 201 -61.72 92.07 -80.37
CA ASN A 201 -60.68 92.94 -80.98
C ASN A 201 -59.86 93.95 -80.11
N MET A 202 -58.55 94.19 -80.28
CA MET A 202 -57.49 93.75 -81.24
C MET A 202 -56.10 94.04 -80.58
N VAL A 203 -55.04 93.21 -80.69
CA VAL A 203 -53.92 93.22 -81.69
C VAL A 203 -53.00 94.47 -81.58
N GLU A 204 -51.65 94.49 -81.62
CA GLU A 204 -50.50 93.59 -81.98
C GLU A 204 -49.29 93.96 -81.05
N SER A 205 -48.32 93.10 -80.65
CA SER A 205 -47.04 92.74 -81.34
C SER A 205 -46.13 93.92 -81.74
N LYS A 206 -44.77 93.91 -81.66
CA LYS A 206 -43.74 92.92 -81.26
C LYS A 206 -42.36 93.61 -81.05
N GLU A 207 -41.34 92.84 -80.66
CA GLU A 207 -39.95 93.25 -80.39
C GLU A 207 -39.04 93.39 -81.64
N SER A 208 -37.80 93.85 -81.37
CA SER A 208 -36.51 93.55 -82.05
C SER A 208 -35.89 94.54 -83.03
N GLU A 209 -34.56 94.66 -82.89
CA GLU A 209 -33.59 95.45 -83.65
C GLU A 209 -33.28 94.80 -85.03
N ASP A 210 -32.85 95.57 -86.05
CA ASP A 210 -31.40 95.65 -86.39
C ASP A 210 -31.04 96.54 -87.62
N GLU A 211 -29.78 96.97 -87.62
CA GLU A 211 -28.84 97.35 -88.70
C GLU A 211 -29.18 98.15 -90.01
N MET A 212 -28.33 99.19 -90.20
CA MET A 212 -27.52 99.53 -91.41
C MET A 212 -28.05 100.28 -92.67
N LEU A 213 -27.39 101.45 -92.88
CA LEU A 213 -26.71 101.94 -94.10
C LEU A 213 -27.42 102.78 -95.21
N LEU A 214 -26.66 103.84 -95.56
CA LEU A 214 -26.41 104.47 -96.88
C LEU A 214 -27.28 105.61 -97.44
N ASN A 215 -26.56 106.59 -98.01
CA ASN A 215 -27.05 107.77 -98.75
C ASN A 215 -27.49 107.41 -100.19
N SER A 216 -28.37 108.23 -100.80
CA SER A 216 -28.10 109.04 -102.03
C SER A 216 -29.34 109.41 -102.88
N TYR A 217 -29.19 110.41 -103.76
CA TYR A 217 -30.12 110.95 -104.79
C TYR A 217 -31.37 111.72 -104.28
N ARG A 218 -31.74 112.94 -104.72
CA ARG A 218 -31.48 113.83 -105.90
C ARG A 218 -32.35 113.55 -107.14
N GLY A 219 -33.15 114.55 -107.55
CA GLY A 219 -33.99 114.60 -108.76
C GLY A 219 -35.46 114.95 -108.40
N GLU A 220 -35.98 116.17 -108.61
CA GLU A 220 -36.36 116.85 -109.87
C GLU A 220 -37.81 116.57 -110.34
N SER A 221 -38.65 117.60 -110.39
CA SER A 221 -39.31 118.04 -111.65
C SER A 221 -40.07 119.37 -111.46
N THR A 222 -40.10 120.18 -112.52
CA THR A 222 -40.62 121.56 -112.63
C THR A 222 -41.89 121.64 -113.49
N CYS A 223 -42.63 122.77 -113.49
CA CYS A 223 -42.87 123.63 -114.69
C CYS A 223 -44.01 124.68 -114.57
N GLU A 224 -43.61 125.95 -114.66
CA GLU A 224 -44.09 127.06 -115.53
C GLU A 224 -45.52 127.15 -116.12
N LYS A 225 -46.12 128.36 -115.99
CA LYS A 225 -46.73 129.28 -117.01
C LYS A 225 -47.61 130.32 -116.26
N ILE A 226 -47.54 131.66 -116.38
CA ILE A 226 -47.38 132.63 -117.49
C ILE A 226 -48.60 132.67 -118.43
N ASP A 227 -49.41 133.74 -118.38
CA ASP A 227 -49.42 134.81 -119.41
C ASP A 227 -50.33 136.04 -119.12
N GLU A 228 -50.06 137.14 -119.85
CA GLU A 228 -50.97 138.27 -120.24
C GLU A 228 -51.62 139.22 -119.18
N VAL A 229 -51.77 140.55 -119.37
CA VAL A 229 -51.66 141.46 -120.55
C VAL A 229 -50.88 142.75 -120.24
N LEU A 230 -50.13 143.25 -121.24
CA LEU A 230 -49.39 144.52 -121.25
C LEU A 230 -50.16 145.65 -122.02
N ASN A 231 -49.79 146.92 -121.75
CA ASN A 231 -49.99 148.13 -122.59
C ASN A 231 -51.32 148.94 -122.56
N ARG A 232 -51.22 150.18 -122.04
CA ARG A 232 -51.25 151.47 -122.77
C ARG A 232 -50.95 152.60 -121.77
N VAL A 233 -49.73 153.15 -121.68
CA VAL A 233 -49.11 154.16 -122.57
C VAL A 233 -49.86 155.49 -122.64
N ASN A 234 -49.19 156.55 -122.16
CA ASN A 234 -49.38 157.98 -122.42
C ASN A 234 -50.80 158.56 -122.49
N LYS A 235 -51.16 159.38 -121.49
CA LYS A 235 -50.97 160.84 -121.61
C LYS A 235 -51.05 161.57 -120.27
N GLN A 236 -50.07 162.46 -120.07
CA GLN A 236 -50.17 163.77 -119.42
C GLN A 236 -50.75 163.84 -117.99
N GLN A 237 -49.86 164.01 -117.02
CA GLN A 237 -49.58 165.37 -116.51
C GLN A 237 -50.81 166.30 -116.39
N ASN A 238 -51.68 166.04 -115.41
CA ASN A 238 -52.24 167.04 -114.47
C ASN A 238 -53.35 166.45 -113.59
N SER A 239 -53.06 166.22 -112.30
CA SER A 239 -53.76 166.88 -111.18
C SER A 239 -53.39 166.23 -109.84
N LEU A 240 -52.41 166.85 -109.18
CA LEU A 240 -52.30 166.80 -107.72
C LEU A 240 -53.65 167.24 -107.11
N GLY A 241 -54.17 166.54 -106.10
CA GLY A 241 -55.25 167.10 -105.23
C GLY A 241 -56.48 166.23 -104.92
N LYS A 242 -56.67 165.03 -105.47
CA LYS A 242 -57.92 164.24 -105.26
C LYS A 242 -57.81 162.78 -104.79
N LYS A 243 -56.65 162.32 -104.28
CA LYS A 243 -56.49 160.94 -103.76
C LYS A 243 -55.97 160.82 -102.32
N ILE A 244 -56.32 161.79 -101.46
CA ILE A 244 -56.20 161.67 -100.00
C ILE A 244 -57.13 160.57 -99.42
N LEU A 245 -58.12 160.10 -100.21
CA LEU A 245 -59.09 159.07 -99.80
C LEU A 245 -58.61 157.61 -99.98
N HIS A 246 -57.33 157.35 -100.26
CA HIS A 246 -56.83 155.99 -100.56
C HIS A 246 -55.83 155.40 -99.54
N ASN A 247 -55.38 156.16 -98.54
CA ASN A 247 -54.53 155.63 -97.47
C ASN A 247 -55.33 154.83 -96.41
N SER A 248 -56.58 155.21 -96.14
CA SER A 248 -57.40 154.60 -95.08
C SER A 248 -57.63 153.08 -95.24
N ASN A 249 -57.72 152.58 -96.48
CA ASN A 249 -57.91 151.14 -96.73
C ASN A 249 -56.65 150.30 -96.44
N TYR A 250 -55.44 150.88 -96.54
CA TYR A 250 -54.21 150.15 -96.26
C TYR A 250 -53.94 150.04 -94.75
N GLU A 251 -54.21 151.10 -93.98
CA GLU A 251 -54.15 151.03 -92.51
C GLU A 251 -55.14 150.00 -91.95
N GLN A 252 -56.38 149.96 -92.48
CA GLN A 252 -57.37 148.96 -92.07
C GLN A 252 -56.90 147.53 -92.37
N LYS A 253 -56.23 147.30 -93.51
CA LYS A 253 -55.66 145.98 -93.87
C LYS A 253 -54.48 145.57 -92.99
N ILE A 254 -53.65 146.54 -92.59
CA ILE A 254 -52.52 146.31 -91.68
C ILE A 254 -53.05 145.95 -90.28
N ASN A 255 -54.10 146.64 -89.79
CA ASN A 255 -54.72 146.33 -88.51
C ASN A 255 -55.36 144.93 -88.50
N GLU A 256 -56.10 144.54 -89.56
CA GLU A 256 -56.62 143.17 -89.71
C GLU A 256 -55.52 142.08 -89.65
N LEU A 257 -54.34 142.37 -90.20
CA LEU A 257 -53.20 141.44 -90.16
C LEU A 257 -52.52 141.41 -88.79
N MET A 258 -52.37 142.57 -88.14
CA MET A 258 -51.84 142.67 -86.77
C MET A 258 -52.71 141.91 -85.75
N ASP A 259 -54.04 142.04 -85.84
CA ASP A 259 -54.95 141.32 -84.94
C ASP A 259 -54.95 139.81 -85.21
N LYS A 260 -54.84 139.38 -86.47
CA LYS A 260 -54.63 137.95 -86.80
C LYS A 260 -53.28 137.41 -86.32
N ASN A 261 -52.22 138.20 -86.37
CA ASN A 261 -50.92 137.79 -85.86
C ASN A 261 -50.96 137.64 -84.33
N ARG A 262 -51.62 138.57 -83.63
CA ARG A 262 -51.83 138.50 -82.18
C ARG A 262 -52.67 137.28 -81.77
N ASP A 263 -53.74 136.96 -82.52
CA ASP A 263 -54.55 135.75 -82.28
C ASP A 263 -53.75 134.45 -82.55
N LEU A 264 -52.86 134.43 -83.55
CA LEU A 264 -51.96 133.29 -83.78
C LEU A 264 -50.88 133.15 -82.70
N GLU A 265 -50.28 134.26 -82.24
CA GLU A 265 -49.33 134.29 -81.13
C GLU A 265 -49.96 133.79 -79.83
N GLU A 266 -51.19 134.23 -79.51
CA GLU A 266 -51.90 133.81 -78.32
C GLU A 266 -52.33 132.32 -78.41
N ARG A 267 -52.76 131.83 -79.57
CA ARG A 267 -53.02 130.40 -79.79
C ARG A 267 -51.76 129.56 -79.65
N LEU A 268 -50.62 130.01 -80.16
CA LEU A 268 -49.32 129.35 -79.99
C LEU A 268 -48.91 129.33 -78.51
N ARG A 269 -49.07 130.44 -77.80
CA ARG A 269 -48.82 130.54 -76.36
C ARG A 269 -49.67 129.55 -75.57
N ILE A 270 -50.99 129.57 -75.76
CA ILE A 270 -51.94 128.66 -75.10
C ILE A 270 -51.62 127.19 -75.44
N SER A 271 -51.17 126.90 -76.67
CA SER A 271 -50.79 125.55 -77.07
C SER A 271 -49.47 125.10 -76.45
N LEU A 272 -48.49 126.00 -76.32
CA LEU A 272 -47.20 125.73 -75.68
C LEU A 272 -47.38 125.53 -74.16
N GLU A 273 -48.12 126.42 -73.50
CA GLU A 273 -48.46 126.36 -72.07
C GLU A 273 -49.17 125.03 -71.75
N LYS A 274 -50.25 124.70 -72.48
CA LYS A 274 -50.92 123.38 -72.35
C LYS A 274 -50.04 122.18 -72.68
N SER A 275 -48.97 122.34 -73.46
CA SER A 275 -48.00 121.27 -73.71
C SER A 275 -46.95 121.16 -72.60
N SER A 276 -46.59 122.29 -71.98
CA SER A 276 -45.71 122.37 -70.81
C SER A 276 -46.38 121.71 -69.62
N ASP A 277 -47.58 122.16 -69.24
CA ASP A 277 -48.34 121.63 -68.09
C ASP A 277 -48.53 120.11 -68.19
N ARG A 278 -48.88 119.62 -69.39
CA ARG A 278 -49.07 118.18 -69.65
C ARG A 278 -47.78 117.36 -69.61
N ASN A 279 -46.63 117.98 -69.84
CA ASN A 279 -45.34 117.30 -69.75
C ASN A 279 -44.81 117.36 -68.31
N GLU A 280 -44.99 118.49 -67.63
CA GLU A 280 -44.64 118.66 -66.21
C GLU A 280 -45.45 117.71 -65.33
N GLU A 281 -46.78 117.63 -65.52
CA GLU A 281 -47.65 116.66 -64.81
C GLU A 281 -47.29 115.20 -65.11
N LYS A 282 -46.76 114.89 -66.31
CA LYS A 282 -46.25 113.55 -66.64
C LYS A 282 -44.93 113.26 -65.92
N PHE A 283 -43.98 114.20 -65.94
CA PHE A 283 -42.70 114.02 -65.27
C PHE A 283 -42.85 113.96 -63.75
N GLU A 284 -43.74 114.75 -63.14
CA GLU A 284 -44.05 114.63 -61.71
C GLU A 284 -44.59 113.24 -61.37
N LYS A 285 -45.57 112.72 -62.13
CA LYS A 285 -46.11 111.37 -61.90
C LYS A 285 -45.08 110.27 -62.13
N GLU A 286 -44.16 110.44 -63.07
CA GLU A 286 -43.09 109.47 -63.34
C GLU A 286 -42.00 109.53 -62.26
N ILE A 287 -41.64 110.71 -61.76
CA ILE A 287 -40.74 110.91 -60.61
C ILE A 287 -41.37 110.34 -59.32
N GLU A 288 -42.66 110.60 -59.08
CA GLU A 288 -43.38 110.08 -57.92
C GLU A 288 -43.45 108.54 -57.96
N LYS A 289 -43.75 107.96 -59.14
CA LYS A 289 -43.70 106.51 -59.36
C LYS A 289 -42.29 105.94 -59.11
N LEU A 290 -41.24 106.54 -59.68
CA LEU A 290 -39.86 106.10 -59.47
C LEU A 290 -39.42 106.23 -58.01
N SER A 291 -39.93 107.22 -57.28
CA SER A 291 -39.73 107.38 -55.83
C SER A 291 -40.43 106.27 -55.04
N CYS A 292 -41.66 105.91 -55.40
CA CYS A 292 -42.36 104.74 -54.85
C CYS A 292 -41.61 103.43 -55.14
N ASP A 293 -41.16 103.20 -56.38
CA ASP A 293 -40.40 102.01 -56.75
C ASP A 293 -39.05 101.94 -56.00
N PHE A 294 -38.34 103.06 -55.86
CA PHE A 294 -37.09 103.13 -55.11
C PHE A 294 -37.28 102.87 -53.60
N THR A 295 -38.34 103.42 -52.99
CA THR A 295 -38.66 103.16 -51.57
C THR A 295 -39.11 101.71 -51.34
N PHE A 296 -39.82 101.11 -52.30
CA PHE A 296 -40.15 99.68 -52.29
C PHE A 296 -38.89 98.79 -52.39
N LEU A 297 -38.01 99.03 -53.37
CA LEU A 297 -36.75 98.28 -53.50
C LEU A 297 -35.87 98.44 -52.25
N LYS A 298 -35.76 99.65 -51.69
CA LYS A 298 -35.01 99.91 -50.45
C LYS A 298 -35.57 99.13 -49.26
N THR A 299 -36.89 98.96 -49.19
CA THR A 299 -37.55 98.15 -48.17
C THR A 299 -37.28 96.66 -48.39
N GLN A 300 -37.38 96.16 -49.63
CA GLN A 300 -37.08 94.78 -49.99
C GLN A 300 -35.61 94.40 -49.70
N TYR A 301 -34.66 95.28 -50.04
CA TYR A 301 -33.25 95.08 -49.73
C TYR A 301 -33.04 94.94 -48.21
N LYS A 302 -33.66 95.81 -47.41
CA LYS A 302 -33.55 95.77 -45.94
C LYS A 302 -34.19 94.51 -45.33
N ILE A 303 -35.26 93.98 -45.92
CA ILE A 303 -35.82 92.68 -45.54
C ILE A 303 -34.82 91.55 -45.84
N LYS A 304 -34.22 91.53 -47.03
CA LYS A 304 -33.22 90.53 -47.42
C LYS A 304 -31.92 90.61 -46.61
N GLU A 305 -31.51 91.81 -46.21
CA GLU A 305 -30.39 92.04 -45.30
C GLU A 305 -30.67 91.46 -43.90
N ASN A 306 -31.87 91.68 -43.36
CA ASN A 306 -32.31 91.06 -42.11
C ASN A 306 -32.39 89.52 -42.21
N GLU A 307 -32.94 88.96 -43.30
CA GLU A 307 -32.97 87.51 -43.54
C GLU A 307 -31.56 86.88 -43.59
N SER A 308 -30.62 87.57 -44.26
CA SER A 308 -29.20 87.19 -44.30
C SER A 308 -28.59 87.20 -42.89
N GLU A 309 -28.92 88.18 -42.06
CA GLU A 309 -28.42 88.26 -40.69
C GLU A 309 -29.05 87.19 -39.77
N THR A 310 -30.33 86.84 -39.95
CA THR A 310 -30.96 85.73 -39.21
C THR A 310 -30.37 84.38 -39.60
N THR A 311 -30.21 84.10 -40.90
CA THR A 311 -29.61 82.83 -41.38
C THR A 311 -28.15 82.71 -40.95
N LYS A 312 -27.40 83.81 -40.88
CA LYS A 312 -26.05 83.82 -40.29
C LYS A 312 -26.05 83.43 -38.81
N LYS A 313 -26.96 84.00 -38.01
CA LYS A 313 -27.12 83.64 -36.58
C LYS A 313 -27.51 82.17 -36.41
N GLU A 314 -28.37 81.63 -37.28
CA GLU A 314 -28.73 80.21 -37.31
C GLU A 314 -27.51 79.32 -37.65
N ILE A 315 -26.73 79.66 -38.67
CA ILE A 315 -25.50 78.95 -39.05
C ILE A 315 -24.49 78.92 -37.89
N ASP A 316 -24.29 80.03 -37.19
CA ASP A 316 -23.35 80.06 -36.05
C ASP A 316 -23.90 79.27 -34.83
N SER A 317 -25.21 79.24 -34.63
CA SER A 317 -25.85 78.33 -33.65
C SER A 317 -25.64 76.86 -34.01
N LEU A 318 -25.75 76.51 -35.29
CA LEU A 318 -25.55 75.15 -35.80
C LEU A 318 -24.08 74.73 -35.68
N LYS A 319 -23.12 75.62 -35.96
CA LYS A 319 -21.69 75.36 -35.70
C LYS A 319 -21.45 75.04 -34.22
N ASN A 320 -21.98 75.84 -33.30
CA ASN A 320 -21.84 75.61 -31.87
C ASN A 320 -22.42 74.25 -31.44
N THR A 321 -23.56 73.83 -32.02
CA THR A 321 -24.12 72.49 -31.76
C THR A 321 -23.31 71.36 -32.39
N ILE A 322 -22.71 71.55 -33.57
CA ILE A 322 -21.81 70.56 -34.20
C ILE A 322 -20.54 70.42 -33.36
N GLU A 323 -19.98 71.51 -32.86
CA GLU A 323 -18.79 71.49 -32.01
C GLU A 323 -19.06 70.81 -30.65
N SER A 324 -20.22 71.07 -30.04
CA SER A 324 -20.63 70.36 -28.81
C SER A 324 -20.84 68.86 -29.05
N LEU A 325 -21.49 68.47 -30.16
CA LEU A 325 -21.65 67.07 -30.55
C LEU A 325 -20.32 66.38 -30.82
N ASN A 326 -19.38 67.04 -31.51
CA ASN A 326 -18.03 66.50 -31.74
C ASN A 326 -17.27 66.28 -30.43
N LYS A 327 -17.42 67.18 -29.45
CA LYS A 327 -16.89 66.99 -28.10
C LYS A 327 -17.52 65.76 -27.43
N THR A 328 -18.84 65.62 -27.46
CA THR A 328 -19.54 64.44 -26.89
C THR A 328 -19.14 63.12 -27.58
N ILE A 329 -18.90 63.14 -28.90
CA ILE A 329 -18.40 61.99 -29.67
C ILE A 329 -16.98 61.62 -29.24
N SER A 330 -16.11 62.60 -29.01
CA SER A 330 -14.75 62.37 -28.49
C SER A 330 -14.77 61.76 -27.09
N GLU A 331 -15.58 62.32 -26.18
CA GLU A 331 -15.76 61.84 -24.82
C GLU A 331 -16.33 60.40 -24.78
N THR A 332 -17.37 60.11 -25.57
CA THR A 332 -17.93 58.75 -25.66
C THR A 332 -16.98 57.75 -26.30
N LYS A 333 -16.16 58.16 -27.29
CA LYS A 333 -15.11 57.30 -27.86
C LYS A 333 -14.02 56.94 -26.84
N ASN A 334 -13.62 57.90 -26.00
CA ASN A 334 -12.65 57.66 -24.92
C ASN A 334 -13.24 56.74 -23.83
N LEU A 335 -14.51 56.92 -23.48
CA LEU A 335 -15.23 56.03 -22.56
C LEU A 335 -15.37 54.60 -23.12
N LEU A 336 -15.63 54.46 -24.43
CA LEU A 336 -15.68 53.15 -25.10
C LEU A 336 -14.32 52.43 -25.01
N LEU A 337 -13.23 53.11 -25.36
CA LEU A 337 -11.86 52.58 -25.24
C LEU A 337 -11.51 52.18 -23.80
N SER A 338 -11.91 52.98 -22.81
CA SER A 338 -11.75 52.64 -21.38
C SER A 338 -12.54 51.39 -21.00
N SER A 339 -13.80 51.28 -21.46
CA SER A 339 -14.64 50.10 -21.26
C SER A 339 -14.09 48.85 -21.92
N GLU A 340 -13.48 48.98 -23.11
CA GLU A 340 -12.95 47.86 -23.89
C GLU A 340 -11.64 47.33 -23.28
N ASN A 341 -10.77 48.23 -22.81
CA ASN A 341 -9.60 47.89 -22.00
C ASN A 341 -10.00 47.22 -20.68
N LYS A 342 -11.02 47.74 -19.98
CA LYS A 342 -11.50 47.15 -18.72
C LYS A 342 -12.15 45.77 -18.95
N LYS A 343 -12.83 45.57 -20.07
CA LYS A 343 -13.33 44.26 -20.49
C LYS A 343 -12.19 43.25 -20.66
N SER A 344 -11.09 43.61 -21.33
CA SER A 344 -9.97 42.68 -21.52
C SER A 344 -9.25 42.33 -20.21
N SER A 345 -9.16 43.28 -19.26
CA SER A 345 -8.68 43.00 -17.88
C SER A 345 -9.57 41.96 -17.19
N LEU A 346 -10.89 42.19 -17.14
CA LEU A 346 -11.85 41.28 -16.53
C LEU A 346 -11.89 39.90 -17.22
N GLU A 347 -11.64 39.84 -18.52
CA GLU A 347 -11.59 38.60 -19.30
C GLU A 347 -10.30 37.80 -18.99
N ASN A 348 -9.19 38.47 -18.70
CA ASN A 348 -7.96 37.86 -18.18
C ASN A 348 -8.14 37.39 -16.73
N GLU A 349 -8.66 38.23 -15.85
CA GLU A 349 -8.96 37.90 -14.44
C GLU A 349 -9.92 36.70 -14.34
N LEU A 350 -10.96 36.64 -15.18
CA LEU A 350 -11.86 35.49 -15.28
C LEU A 350 -11.14 34.20 -15.71
N ASN A 351 -10.15 34.31 -16.61
CA ASN A 351 -9.36 33.15 -17.05
C ASN A 351 -8.36 32.70 -15.98
N GLU A 352 -7.81 33.61 -15.17
CA GLU A 352 -7.02 33.27 -13.99
C GLU A 352 -7.89 32.64 -12.90
N ALA A 353 -9.06 33.19 -12.60
CA ALA A 353 -10.03 32.60 -11.67
C ALA A 353 -10.46 31.18 -12.09
N LYS A 354 -10.64 30.92 -13.39
CA LYS A 354 -10.89 29.56 -13.92
C LYS A 354 -9.71 28.61 -13.74
N LYS A 355 -8.47 29.09 -13.89
CA LYS A 355 -7.26 28.28 -13.61
C LYS A 355 -7.16 27.97 -12.11
N LEU A 356 -7.31 28.99 -11.26
CA LEU A 356 -7.29 28.87 -9.80
C LEU A 356 -8.36 27.89 -9.31
N LYS A 357 -9.58 27.97 -9.86
CA LYS A 357 -10.64 27.00 -9.56
C LYS A 357 -10.27 25.57 -9.96
N LYS A 358 -9.69 25.36 -11.15
CA LYS A 358 -9.19 24.02 -11.54
C LYS A 358 -8.14 23.48 -10.57
N THR A 359 -7.18 24.29 -10.16
CA THR A 359 -6.19 23.87 -9.15
C THR A 359 -6.80 23.64 -7.78
N LEU A 360 -7.85 24.38 -7.40
CA LEU A 360 -8.61 24.14 -6.16
C LEU A 360 -9.33 22.78 -6.22
N ASP A 361 -10.02 22.50 -7.34
CA ASP A 361 -10.72 21.22 -7.57
C ASP A 361 -9.72 20.03 -7.54
N GLU A 362 -8.54 20.18 -8.17
CA GLU A 362 -7.46 19.17 -8.14
C GLU A 362 -6.86 18.97 -6.73
N LEU A 363 -6.62 20.05 -5.97
CA LEU A 363 -6.16 19.96 -4.58
C LEU A 363 -7.22 19.33 -3.66
N GLN A 364 -8.51 19.64 -3.88
CA GLN A 364 -9.61 19.09 -3.10
C GLN A 364 -9.80 17.59 -3.38
N PHE A 365 -9.59 17.15 -4.62
CA PHE A 365 -9.53 15.73 -4.97
C PHE A 365 -8.35 15.02 -4.28
N GLN A 366 -7.13 15.57 -4.36
CA GLN A 366 -5.95 15.02 -3.68
C GLN A 366 -6.13 14.96 -2.16
N LEU A 367 -6.78 15.95 -1.56
CA LEU A 367 -7.11 15.95 -0.13
C LEU A 367 -8.08 14.82 0.22
N SER A 368 -9.10 14.59 -0.60
CA SER A 368 -10.05 13.48 -0.43
C SER A 368 -9.35 12.12 -0.53
N GLU A 369 -8.52 11.92 -1.56
CA GLU A 369 -7.77 10.67 -1.76
C GLU A 369 -6.77 10.42 -0.61
N SER A 370 -6.08 11.46 -0.16
CA SER A 370 -5.19 11.40 1.02
C SER A 370 -5.96 11.03 2.29
N ASN A 371 -7.15 11.60 2.49
CA ASN A 371 -7.98 11.33 3.67
C ASN A 371 -8.55 9.90 3.68
N ASP A 372 -8.97 9.37 2.52
CA ASP A 372 -9.39 7.97 2.39
C ASP A 372 -8.23 7.00 2.64
N ASN A 373 -7.02 7.33 2.18
CA ASN A 373 -5.82 6.53 2.46
C ASN A 373 -5.38 6.63 3.92
N PHE A 374 -5.51 7.80 4.56
CA PHE A 374 -5.31 7.96 5.99
C PHE A 374 -6.31 7.11 6.79
N LYS A 375 -7.59 7.12 6.42
CA LYS A 375 -8.63 6.28 7.05
C LYS A 375 -8.31 4.79 6.97
N LYS A 376 -7.95 4.27 5.79
CA LYS A 376 -7.49 2.87 5.64
C LYS A 376 -6.28 2.55 6.54
N THR A 377 -5.38 3.51 6.72
CA THR A 377 -4.20 3.35 7.58
C THR A 377 -4.59 3.32 9.07
N VAL A 378 -5.56 4.13 9.49
CA VAL A 378 -6.13 4.10 10.84
C VAL A 378 -6.84 2.76 11.10
N ASP A 379 -7.70 2.31 10.19
CA ASP A 379 -8.41 1.02 10.29
C ASP A 379 -7.42 -0.16 10.41
N GLN A 380 -6.33 -0.13 9.63
CA GLN A 380 -5.24 -1.11 9.75
C GLN A 380 -4.54 -1.03 11.11
N ASN A 381 -4.24 0.16 11.61
CA ASN A 381 -3.57 0.35 12.89
C ASN A 381 -4.44 -0.13 14.07
N GLU A 382 -5.76 0.05 14.00
CA GLU A 382 -6.71 -0.49 14.98
C GLU A 382 -6.77 -2.03 14.93
N SER A 383 -6.68 -2.63 13.73
CA SER A 383 -6.54 -4.10 13.60
C SER A 383 -5.21 -4.62 14.19
N PHE A 384 -4.12 -3.87 14.05
CA PHE A 384 -2.84 -4.23 14.69
C PHE A 384 -2.90 -4.09 16.21
N LYS A 385 -3.61 -3.09 16.74
CA LYS A 385 -3.82 -2.91 18.18
C LYS A 385 -4.55 -4.11 18.80
N LEU A 386 -5.65 -4.56 18.18
CA LEU A 386 -6.36 -5.79 18.55
C LEU A 386 -5.44 -7.04 18.48
N LYS A 387 -4.57 -7.12 17.47
CA LYS A 387 -3.62 -8.23 17.34
C LYS A 387 -2.55 -8.21 18.44
N ILE A 388 -2.05 -7.04 18.83
CA ILE A 388 -1.10 -6.87 19.93
C ILE A 388 -1.76 -7.25 21.27
N GLU A 389 -3.00 -6.82 21.51
CA GLU A 389 -3.77 -7.16 22.71
C GLU A 389 -3.98 -8.69 22.83
N ASN A 390 -4.41 -9.34 21.74
CA ASN A 390 -4.53 -10.81 21.71
C ASN A 390 -3.20 -11.52 21.95
N LEU A 391 -2.08 -11.05 21.37
CA LEU A 391 -0.76 -11.62 21.62
C LEU A 391 -0.29 -11.39 23.07
N SER A 392 -0.64 -10.26 23.69
CA SER A 392 -0.36 -9.99 25.11
C SER A 392 -1.09 -10.98 26.00
N ASN A 393 -2.39 -11.19 25.77
CA ASN A 393 -3.22 -12.13 26.53
C ASN A 393 -2.73 -13.58 26.37
N GLU A 394 -2.33 -13.98 25.16
CA GLU A 394 -1.73 -15.31 24.91
C GLU A 394 -0.38 -15.47 25.62
N ASN A 395 0.43 -14.42 25.67
CA ASN A 395 1.73 -14.42 26.36
C ASN A 395 1.56 -14.47 27.90
N GLU A 396 0.58 -13.76 28.47
CA GLU A 396 0.23 -13.89 29.89
C GLU A 396 -0.24 -15.32 30.23
N ARG A 397 -1.09 -15.92 29.37
CA ARG A 397 -1.53 -17.31 29.50
C ARG A 397 -0.37 -18.30 29.46
N LEU A 398 0.57 -18.12 28.53
CA LEU A 398 1.77 -18.94 28.40
C LEU A 398 2.72 -18.78 29.61
N ASN A 399 2.92 -17.56 30.11
CA ASN A 399 3.70 -17.30 31.31
C ASN A 399 3.09 -17.96 32.55
N GLY A 400 1.76 -17.96 32.68
CA GLY A 400 1.05 -18.69 33.73
C GLY A 400 1.27 -20.21 33.65
N LEU A 401 1.20 -20.79 32.44
CA LEU A 401 1.50 -22.21 32.23
C LEU A 401 2.97 -22.54 32.50
N PHE A 402 3.90 -21.68 32.09
CA PHE A 402 5.33 -21.84 32.35
C PHE A 402 5.64 -21.79 33.85
N LYS A 403 5.04 -20.85 34.60
CA LYS A 403 5.18 -20.79 36.05
C LYS A 403 4.68 -22.08 36.73
N ASN A 404 3.50 -22.57 36.35
CA ASN A 404 2.96 -23.82 36.87
C ASN A 404 3.84 -25.04 36.52
N ALA A 405 4.51 -25.03 35.36
CA ALA A 405 5.44 -26.08 34.97
C ALA A 405 6.75 -26.03 35.79
N MET A 406 7.27 -24.83 36.06
CA MET A 406 8.43 -24.62 36.94
C MET A 406 8.12 -25.04 38.39
N GLU A 407 6.96 -24.66 38.94
CA GLU A 407 6.52 -25.09 40.28
C GLU A 407 6.42 -26.62 40.39
N LYS A 408 5.92 -27.31 39.35
CA LYS A 408 5.94 -28.78 39.28
C LYS A 408 7.34 -29.37 39.16
N LEU A 409 8.25 -28.72 38.42
CA LEU A 409 9.62 -29.19 38.26
C LEU A 409 10.40 -29.09 39.58
N GLU A 410 10.16 -28.05 40.39
CA GLU A 410 10.73 -27.93 41.73
C GLU A 410 10.19 -29.06 42.65
N ILE A 411 8.88 -29.34 42.63
CA ILE A 411 8.29 -30.47 43.37
C ILE A 411 8.92 -31.81 42.97
N TYR A 412 9.05 -32.10 41.68
CA TYR A 412 9.67 -33.34 41.21
C TYR A 412 11.16 -33.44 41.56
N LYS A 413 11.87 -32.30 41.60
CA LYS A 413 13.27 -32.25 42.04
C LYS A 413 13.40 -32.57 43.53
N ASP A 414 12.49 -32.06 44.37
CA ASP A 414 12.44 -32.40 45.79
C ASP A 414 12.04 -33.87 46.03
N GLU A 415 11.09 -34.42 45.27
CA GLU A 415 10.76 -35.85 45.29
C GLU A 415 11.96 -36.73 44.89
N VAL A 416 12.69 -36.36 43.83
CA VAL A 416 13.91 -37.07 43.38
C VAL A 416 15.02 -36.99 44.43
N ASN A 417 15.22 -35.83 45.07
CA ASN A 417 16.18 -35.67 46.17
C ASN A 417 15.81 -36.59 47.34
N LYS A 418 14.54 -36.64 47.73
CA LYS A 418 14.04 -37.51 48.80
C LYS A 418 14.26 -38.99 48.47
N ILE A 419 13.95 -39.43 47.25
CA ILE A 419 14.21 -40.80 46.78
C ILE A 419 15.73 -41.10 46.80
N HIS A 420 16.58 -40.12 46.52
CA HIS A 420 18.04 -40.29 46.58
C HIS A 420 18.54 -40.45 48.03
N GLU A 421 17.97 -39.72 48.99
CA GLU A 421 18.25 -39.91 50.42
C GLU A 421 17.75 -41.26 50.94
N GLU A 422 16.51 -41.66 50.61
CA GLU A 422 15.95 -42.97 50.94
C GLU A 422 16.82 -44.10 50.36
N LYS A 423 17.27 -43.98 49.10
CA LYS A 423 18.21 -44.92 48.47
C LYS A 423 19.54 -45.00 49.23
N LYS A 424 20.06 -43.86 49.72
CA LYS A 424 21.32 -43.80 50.47
C LYS A 424 21.19 -44.49 51.83
N ILE A 425 20.07 -44.31 52.53
CA ILE A 425 19.75 -45.01 53.78
C ILE A 425 19.70 -46.52 53.54
N ILE A 426 18.91 -46.98 52.57
CA ILE A 426 18.78 -48.41 52.23
C ILE A 426 20.13 -49.01 51.82
N ALA A 427 20.98 -48.27 51.11
CA ALA A 427 22.33 -48.74 50.76
C ALA A 427 23.23 -48.93 52.00
N SER A 428 23.17 -48.01 52.97
CA SER A 428 23.90 -48.15 54.23
C SER A 428 23.38 -49.30 55.10
N GLU A 429 22.05 -49.45 55.22
CA GLU A 429 21.42 -50.58 55.91
C GLU A 429 21.78 -51.92 55.26
N LEU A 430 21.86 -51.99 53.92
CA LEU A 430 22.28 -53.18 53.20
C LEU A 430 23.76 -53.52 53.47
N GLU A 431 24.65 -52.52 53.52
CA GLU A 431 26.06 -52.71 53.84
C GLU A 431 26.26 -53.20 55.29
N GLU A 432 25.50 -52.65 56.24
CA GLU A 432 25.50 -53.11 57.63
C GLU A 432 24.96 -54.54 57.77
N ASN A 433 23.86 -54.86 57.09
CA ASN A 433 23.32 -56.22 57.04
C ASN A 433 24.29 -57.21 56.37
N GLN A 434 25.06 -56.81 55.35
CA GLN A 434 26.10 -57.65 54.77
C GLN A 434 27.26 -57.90 55.74
N LYS A 435 27.69 -56.88 56.51
CA LYS A 435 28.69 -57.05 57.59
C LYS A 435 28.19 -57.97 58.70
N SER A 436 26.94 -57.78 59.13
CA SER A 436 26.28 -58.63 60.13
C SER A 436 26.16 -60.08 59.65
N LYS A 437 25.69 -60.28 58.41
CA LYS A 437 25.64 -61.61 57.77
C LYS A 437 27.01 -62.27 57.74
N LYS A 438 28.06 -61.55 57.33
CA LYS A 438 29.42 -62.10 57.29
C LYS A 438 29.90 -62.50 58.69
N ASN A 439 29.68 -61.67 59.71
CA ASN A 439 30.03 -62.00 61.10
C ASN A 439 29.29 -63.26 61.58
N ILE A 440 28.03 -63.47 61.17
CA ILE A 440 27.27 -64.70 61.47
C ILE A 440 27.83 -65.90 60.71
N GLU A 441 28.18 -65.75 59.42
CA GLU A 441 28.81 -66.81 58.62
C GLU A 441 30.18 -67.22 59.22
N ASP A 442 31.00 -66.26 59.65
CA ASP A 442 32.28 -66.49 60.33
C ASP A 442 32.06 -67.18 61.70
N MET A 443 31.04 -66.80 62.48
CA MET A 443 30.67 -67.49 63.74
C MET A 443 30.18 -68.93 63.49
N VAL A 444 29.35 -69.14 62.48
CA VAL A 444 28.88 -70.49 62.10
C VAL A 444 30.05 -71.36 61.63
N GLY A 445 31.02 -70.77 60.91
CA GLY A 445 32.29 -71.42 60.58
C GLY A 445 33.06 -71.86 61.81
N TYR A 446 33.28 -70.94 62.76
CA TYR A 446 33.95 -71.22 64.03
C TYR A 446 33.26 -72.32 64.85
N TYR A 447 31.93 -72.26 65.00
CA TYR A 447 31.19 -73.28 65.74
C TYR A 447 31.20 -74.64 65.03
N LYS A 448 31.14 -74.67 63.70
CA LYS A 448 31.25 -75.90 62.91
C LYS A 448 32.64 -76.52 63.04
N GLU A 449 33.71 -75.73 62.98
CA GLU A 449 35.08 -76.22 63.19
C GLU A 449 35.27 -76.72 64.63
N THR A 450 34.75 -76.02 65.62
CA THR A 450 34.77 -76.43 67.03
C THR A 450 34.00 -77.73 67.27
N TYR A 451 32.82 -77.87 66.67
CA TYR A 451 32.03 -79.10 66.70
C TYR A 451 32.79 -80.28 66.06
N LEU A 452 33.42 -80.07 64.90
CA LEU A 452 34.24 -81.10 64.24
C LEU A 452 35.44 -81.53 65.11
N LYS A 453 36.10 -80.59 65.82
CA LYS A 453 37.15 -80.92 66.80
C LYS A 453 36.62 -81.74 67.97
N VAL A 454 35.47 -81.38 68.54
CA VAL A 454 34.83 -82.17 69.61
C VAL A 454 34.45 -83.57 69.12
N LEU A 455 33.96 -83.69 67.89
CA LEU A 455 33.57 -84.97 67.29
C LEU A 455 34.79 -85.86 67.02
N HIS A 456 35.89 -85.29 66.51
CA HIS A 456 37.19 -85.98 66.38
C HIS A 456 37.71 -86.47 67.73
N ASN A 457 37.76 -85.60 68.74
CA ASN A 457 38.21 -85.97 70.09
C ASN A 457 37.32 -87.06 70.72
N PHE A 458 36.02 -87.09 70.40
CA PHE A 458 35.10 -88.13 70.84
C PHE A 458 35.35 -89.46 70.11
N GLU A 459 35.67 -89.43 68.81
CA GLU A 459 36.07 -90.62 68.04
C GLU A 459 37.42 -91.17 68.54
N GLU A 460 38.42 -90.31 68.80
CA GLU A 460 39.69 -90.70 69.43
C GLU A 460 39.46 -91.34 70.81
N SER A 461 38.68 -90.68 71.68
CA SER A 461 38.34 -91.23 73.00
C SER A 461 37.56 -92.55 72.91
N LYS A 462 36.70 -92.72 71.89
CA LYS A 462 36.01 -93.99 71.63
C LYS A 462 36.99 -95.09 71.23
N ILE A 463 37.97 -94.79 70.37
CA ILE A 463 39.03 -95.72 69.97
C ILE A 463 39.88 -96.11 71.19
N GLU A 464 40.30 -95.16 72.03
CA GLU A 464 41.01 -95.45 73.29
C GLU A 464 40.18 -96.31 74.25
N ASN A 465 38.86 -96.11 74.30
CA ASN A 465 37.95 -96.90 75.13
C ASN A 465 37.75 -98.32 74.57
N GLU A 466 37.74 -98.49 73.25
CA GLU A 466 37.74 -99.81 72.59
C GLU A 466 39.08 -100.55 72.77
N GLU A 467 40.21 -99.83 72.73
CA GLU A 467 41.54 -100.37 73.07
C GLU A 467 41.65 -100.80 74.54
N THR A 468 41.14 -100.01 75.48
CA THR A 468 41.16 -100.38 76.90
C THR A 468 40.20 -101.53 77.20
N LEU A 469 39.04 -101.58 76.55
CA LEU A 469 38.11 -102.72 76.64
C LEU A 469 38.73 -104.01 76.07
N THR A 470 39.49 -103.95 74.98
CA THR A 470 40.18 -105.12 74.42
C THR A 470 41.36 -105.57 75.29
N LYS A 471 42.15 -104.64 75.83
CA LYS A 471 43.18 -104.94 76.86
C LYS A 471 42.57 -105.62 78.08
N LEU A 472 41.43 -105.11 78.59
CA LEU A 472 40.74 -105.66 79.76
C LEU A 472 40.12 -107.04 79.48
N LYS A 473 39.63 -107.31 78.26
CA LYS A 473 39.22 -108.66 77.83
C LYS A 473 40.39 -109.64 77.84
N LEU A 474 41.53 -109.27 77.24
CA LEU A 474 42.75 -110.09 77.24
C LEU A 474 43.29 -110.33 78.65
N GLU A 475 43.16 -109.36 79.56
CA GLU A 475 43.58 -109.51 80.95
C GLU A 475 42.64 -110.40 81.76
N LYS A 476 41.33 -110.35 81.47
CA LYS A 476 40.35 -111.30 82.01
C LYS A 476 40.61 -112.73 81.49
N GLU A 477 40.89 -112.90 80.21
CA GLU A 477 41.22 -114.20 79.60
C GLU A 477 42.52 -114.79 80.18
N LYS A 478 43.53 -113.95 80.45
CA LYS A 478 44.72 -114.36 81.21
C LYS A 478 44.39 -114.80 82.64
N LEU A 479 43.51 -114.08 83.34
CA LEU A 479 43.07 -114.48 84.68
C LEU A 479 42.31 -115.81 84.64
N GLU A 480 41.46 -116.04 83.65
CA GLU A 480 40.72 -117.29 83.45
C GLU A 480 41.68 -118.47 83.20
N ILE A 481 42.69 -118.29 82.33
CA ILE A 481 43.78 -119.28 82.14
C ILE A 481 44.58 -119.52 83.44
N ILE A 482 44.82 -118.48 84.24
CA ILE A 482 45.51 -118.61 85.53
C ILE A 482 44.61 -119.38 86.52
N GLU A 483 43.32 -119.09 86.60
CA GLU A 483 42.36 -119.81 87.45
C GLU A 483 42.24 -121.29 87.03
N GLU A 484 42.14 -121.59 85.74
CA GLU A 484 42.19 -122.97 85.21
C GLU A 484 43.50 -123.67 85.59
N SER A 485 44.65 -123.00 85.45
CA SER A 485 45.95 -123.56 85.83
C SER A 485 46.05 -123.79 87.34
N LEU A 486 45.48 -122.91 88.16
CA LEU A 486 45.48 -123.00 89.62
C LEU A 486 44.53 -124.10 90.10
N GLU A 487 43.39 -124.30 89.44
CA GLU A 487 42.49 -125.42 89.70
C GLU A 487 43.10 -126.76 89.25
N SER A 488 43.85 -126.77 88.13
CA SER A 488 44.67 -127.92 87.73
C SER A 488 45.76 -128.23 88.77
N ILE A 489 46.45 -127.22 89.31
CA ILE A 489 47.45 -127.38 90.37
C ILE A 489 46.79 -127.86 91.68
N LYS A 490 45.59 -127.39 92.05
CA LYS A 490 44.83 -127.93 93.19
C LYS A 490 44.48 -129.40 92.98
N LEU A 491 44.04 -129.79 91.79
CA LEU A 491 43.75 -131.18 91.43
C LEU A 491 44.99 -132.05 91.46
N GLU A 492 46.14 -131.54 90.99
CA GLU A 492 47.42 -132.23 91.00
C GLU A 492 48.00 -132.35 92.43
N PHE A 493 47.82 -131.33 93.27
CA PHE A 493 48.14 -131.36 94.70
C PHE A 493 47.23 -132.31 95.46
N ALA A 494 45.93 -132.34 95.17
CA ALA A 494 44.98 -133.29 95.74
C ALA A 494 45.32 -134.74 95.34
N ARG A 495 45.68 -134.98 94.06
CA ARG A 495 46.20 -136.26 93.59
C ARG A 495 47.49 -136.64 94.30
N SER A 496 48.47 -135.75 94.37
CA SER A 496 49.75 -136.01 95.05
C SER A 496 49.57 -136.30 96.53
N LYS A 497 48.65 -135.57 97.22
CA LYS A 497 48.32 -135.85 98.62
C LYS A 497 47.70 -137.24 98.78
N LEU A 498 46.75 -137.59 97.93
CA LEU A 498 46.07 -138.89 97.96
C LEU A 498 47.03 -140.03 97.56
N GLU A 499 48.00 -139.76 96.68
CA GLU A 499 49.10 -140.67 96.32
C GLU A 499 50.12 -140.83 97.45
N TYR A 500 50.38 -139.80 98.26
CA TYR A 500 51.20 -139.91 99.48
C TYR A 500 50.47 -140.67 100.61
N GLU A 501 49.16 -140.44 100.79
CA GLU A 501 48.34 -141.21 101.73
C GLU A 501 48.24 -142.68 101.29
N SER A 502 48.05 -142.95 99.99
CA SER A 502 48.12 -144.29 99.39
C SER A 502 49.48 -144.94 99.61
N LYS A 503 50.59 -144.28 99.24
CA LYS A 503 51.94 -144.82 99.42
C LYS A 503 52.33 -145.06 100.88
N TYR A 504 51.75 -144.31 101.82
CA TYR A 504 51.95 -144.54 103.24
C TYR A 504 51.21 -145.79 103.73
N GLN A 505 49.98 -146.03 103.24
CA GLN A 505 49.24 -147.26 103.53
C GLN A 505 49.84 -148.47 102.80
N GLU A 506 50.21 -148.33 101.54
CA GLU A 506 50.91 -149.33 100.74
C GLU A 506 52.24 -149.70 101.40
N ALA A 507 53.09 -148.75 101.83
CA ALA A 507 54.34 -149.07 102.53
C ALA A 507 54.15 -149.86 103.86
N CYS A 508 52.98 -149.78 104.50
CA CYS A 508 52.65 -150.59 105.68
C CYS A 508 52.14 -152.01 105.36
N GLU A 509 51.60 -152.24 104.16
CA GLU A 509 51.11 -153.56 103.71
C GLU A 509 52.12 -154.28 102.78
N GLU A 510 52.94 -153.53 102.05
CA GLU A 510 53.98 -154.00 101.12
C GLU A 510 55.14 -154.69 101.85
N ILE A 511 55.42 -154.32 103.11
CA ILE A 511 56.32 -155.06 104.02
C ILE A 511 55.79 -156.47 104.38
N LYS A 512 54.49 -156.74 104.19
CA LYS A 512 53.89 -158.07 104.39
C LYS A 512 53.62 -158.85 103.10
N HIS A 513 53.68 -158.21 101.93
CA HIS A 513 53.26 -158.84 100.67
C HIS A 513 54.35 -158.95 99.59
N LEU A 514 55.52 -158.32 99.76
CA LEU A 514 56.70 -158.52 98.91
C LEU A 514 57.47 -159.85 99.19
N ASP A 515 56.74 -160.92 99.50
CA ASP A 515 57.23 -162.31 99.44
C ASP A 515 56.49 -163.11 98.34
N GLN A 516 55.42 -162.57 97.74
CA GLN A 516 54.65 -163.26 96.68
C GLN A 516 54.27 -162.34 95.50
N GLU A 517 55.17 -162.38 94.51
CA GLU A 517 54.87 -162.46 93.06
C GLU A 517 54.10 -161.32 92.35
N LEU A 518 54.91 -160.44 91.74
CA LEU A 518 54.94 -160.25 90.28
C LEU A 518 53.92 -161.09 89.44
N SER A 519 52.96 -160.45 88.74
CA SER A 519 52.90 -160.43 87.24
C SER A 519 51.58 -159.91 86.59
N LYS A 520 51.50 -158.59 86.42
CA LYS A 520 51.11 -157.79 85.20
C LYS A 520 50.15 -158.33 84.11
N GLU A 521 49.10 -157.53 83.82
CA GLU A 521 48.61 -157.05 82.49
C GLU A 521 47.54 -155.94 82.72
N ARG A 522 47.11 -155.05 81.80
CA ARG A 522 47.70 -154.28 80.65
C ARG A 522 46.59 -153.29 80.16
N ARG A 523 46.91 -152.30 79.29
CA ARG A 523 45.99 -151.47 78.43
C ARG A 523 45.27 -150.29 79.13
N SER A 524 44.81 -149.20 78.46
CA SER A 524 45.11 -148.58 77.14
C SER A 524 44.33 -147.27 76.88
N TYR A 525 44.68 -146.56 75.80
CA TYR A 525 43.81 -145.79 74.87
C TYR A 525 43.69 -144.24 74.94
N GLN A 526 43.65 -143.71 73.70
CA GLN A 526 43.58 -142.34 73.15
C GLN A 526 42.09 -141.96 72.85
N PRO A 527 41.67 -140.95 72.02
CA PRO A 527 42.29 -139.72 71.46
C PRO A 527 41.34 -138.46 71.26
N LYS A 528 41.88 -137.38 70.64
CA LYS A 528 41.25 -136.43 69.65
C LYS A 528 40.11 -135.44 70.06
N LYS A 529 40.32 -134.14 69.75
CA LYS A 529 39.78 -133.42 68.55
C LYS A 529 40.12 -131.91 68.54
N ASP A 530 40.65 -131.40 67.42
CA ASP A 530 40.63 -129.97 67.07
C ASP A 530 40.13 -129.82 65.63
N ALA A 531 38.93 -129.24 65.47
CA ALA A 531 38.31 -128.98 64.17
C ALA A 531 37.19 -127.89 64.17
N GLU A 532 36.79 -127.37 65.33
CA GLU A 532 35.60 -126.49 65.44
C GLU A 532 35.91 -124.99 65.42
N THR A 533 37.17 -124.57 65.67
CA THR A 533 37.53 -123.16 65.88
C THR A 533 37.52 -122.30 64.61
N ARG A 534 37.69 -122.90 63.41
CA ARG A 534 37.69 -122.15 62.13
C ARG A 534 36.30 -121.90 61.53
N SER A 535 35.25 -122.56 62.01
CA SER A 535 33.91 -122.39 61.42
C SER A 535 33.19 -121.13 61.89
N ARG A 536 33.54 -120.58 63.06
CA ARG A 536 32.85 -119.42 63.65
C ARG A 536 33.36 -118.07 63.12
N GLN A 537 34.63 -117.96 62.74
CA GLN A 537 35.22 -116.69 62.29
C GLN A 537 34.62 -116.17 60.97
N TYR A 538 34.24 -117.06 60.04
CA TYR A 538 33.58 -116.65 58.78
C TYR A 538 32.10 -116.28 58.93
N GLU A 539 31.45 -116.65 60.04
CA GLU A 539 30.03 -116.38 60.27
C GLU A 539 29.79 -114.94 60.80
N ASP A 540 30.73 -114.42 61.61
CA ASP A 540 30.67 -113.04 62.12
C ASP A 540 31.09 -112.00 61.05
N GLU A 541 32.05 -112.31 60.17
CA GLU A 541 32.43 -111.41 59.06
C GLU A 541 31.29 -111.20 58.05
N LEU A 542 30.50 -112.25 57.74
CA LEU A 542 29.32 -112.15 56.89
C LEU A 542 28.20 -111.29 57.52
N LYS A 543 28.15 -111.20 58.85
CA LYS A 543 27.15 -110.41 59.58
C LYS A 543 27.46 -108.91 59.54
N ILE A 544 28.74 -108.54 59.58
CA ILE A 544 29.21 -107.16 59.47
C ILE A 544 29.01 -106.62 58.05
N LEU A 545 29.28 -107.43 57.02
CA LEU A 545 29.05 -107.09 55.61
C LEU A 545 27.57 -106.94 55.22
N LYS A 546 26.66 -107.55 55.98
CA LYS A 546 25.21 -107.41 55.76
C LYS A 546 24.67 -106.08 56.30
N ASN A 547 25.06 -105.71 57.51
CA ASN A 547 24.64 -104.43 58.13
C ASN A 547 25.18 -103.19 57.38
N SER A 548 26.33 -103.30 56.70
CA SER A 548 26.86 -102.18 55.89
C SER A 548 26.11 -102.01 54.56
N ALA A 549 25.58 -103.09 53.98
CA ALA A 549 24.76 -103.02 52.77
C ALA A 549 23.39 -102.36 53.03
N ASP A 550 22.73 -102.70 54.13
CA ASP A 550 21.42 -102.15 54.50
C ASP A 550 21.51 -100.62 54.76
N ASN A 551 22.56 -100.15 55.43
CA ASN A 551 22.83 -98.72 55.64
C ASN A 551 23.03 -97.93 54.32
N PHE A 552 23.64 -98.54 53.30
CA PHE A 552 23.78 -97.91 51.97
C PHE A 552 22.44 -97.79 51.25
N GLN A 553 21.52 -98.72 51.48
CA GLN A 553 20.19 -98.70 50.87
C GLN A 553 19.30 -97.60 51.48
N GLU A 554 19.38 -97.40 52.81
CA GLU A 554 18.66 -96.34 53.53
C GLU A 554 19.18 -94.93 53.18
N LEU A 555 20.51 -94.76 53.03
CA LEU A 555 21.11 -93.51 52.57
C LEU A 555 20.66 -93.13 51.16
N ASN A 556 20.58 -94.12 50.25
CA ASN A 556 20.16 -93.91 48.87
C ASN A 556 18.65 -93.58 48.77
N LEU A 557 17.82 -94.18 49.64
CA LEU A 557 16.40 -93.83 49.77
C LEU A 557 16.22 -92.35 50.20
N THR A 558 17.01 -91.92 51.19
CA THR A 558 16.99 -90.55 51.75
C THR A 558 17.44 -89.51 50.71
N LEU A 559 18.49 -89.81 49.93
CA LEU A 559 18.93 -88.96 48.81
C LEU A 559 17.89 -88.89 47.69
N THR A 560 17.19 -89.99 47.42
CA THR A 560 16.12 -90.03 46.40
C THR A 560 14.92 -89.19 46.83
N GLN A 561 14.53 -89.22 48.12
CA GLN A 561 13.49 -88.35 48.67
C GLN A 561 13.87 -86.86 48.57
N LYS A 562 15.08 -86.46 49.02
CA LYS A 562 15.52 -85.05 48.92
C LYS A 562 15.62 -84.55 47.47
N ASN A 563 16.03 -85.40 46.53
CA ASN A 563 16.01 -85.04 45.11
C ASN A 563 14.59 -84.88 44.55
N ALA A 564 13.61 -85.64 45.05
CA ALA A 564 12.20 -85.45 44.68
C ALA A 564 11.62 -84.14 45.25
N GLU A 565 11.95 -83.81 46.51
CA GLU A 565 11.56 -82.55 47.16
C GLU A 565 12.13 -81.32 46.43
N LEU A 566 13.44 -81.31 46.13
CA LEU A 566 14.09 -80.25 45.35
C LEU A 566 13.46 -80.09 43.96
N LYS A 567 13.09 -81.19 43.29
CA LYS A 567 12.44 -81.15 41.97
C LYS A 567 11.02 -80.59 42.05
N LEU A 568 10.29 -80.86 43.14
CA LEU A 568 8.98 -80.26 43.43
C LEU A 568 9.10 -78.75 43.75
N GLU A 569 10.12 -78.34 44.49
CA GLU A 569 10.35 -76.94 44.87
C GLU A 569 10.79 -76.08 43.68
N VAL A 570 11.68 -76.60 42.82
CA VAL A 570 12.02 -75.99 41.52
C VAL A 570 10.80 -75.87 40.60
N SER A 571 9.86 -76.83 40.67
CA SER A 571 8.62 -76.77 39.89
C SER A 571 7.67 -75.67 40.40
N LYS A 572 7.53 -75.52 41.72
CA LYS A 572 6.78 -74.42 42.36
C LYS A 572 7.39 -73.04 42.07
N LEU A 573 8.72 -72.94 41.99
CA LEU A 573 9.40 -71.70 41.61
C LEU A 573 9.17 -71.34 40.13
N LYS A 574 9.20 -72.33 39.21
CA LYS A 574 8.81 -72.12 37.80
C LYS A 574 7.35 -71.68 37.65
N GLU A 575 6.45 -72.25 38.45
CA GLU A 575 5.02 -71.89 38.43
C GLU A 575 4.79 -70.45 38.92
N LYS A 576 5.51 -70.01 39.97
CA LYS A 576 5.47 -68.61 40.42
C LYS A 576 6.00 -67.63 39.37
N LEU A 577 7.15 -67.92 38.74
CA LEU A 577 7.69 -67.09 37.65
C LEU A 577 6.68 -66.93 36.50
N SER A 578 6.01 -68.03 36.12
CA SER A 578 5.03 -68.06 35.03
C SER A 578 3.74 -67.27 35.29
N ILE A 579 3.45 -66.92 36.54
CA ILE A 579 2.27 -66.10 36.92
C ILE A 579 2.62 -64.62 36.91
N GLU A 580 3.83 -64.27 37.36
CA GLU A 580 4.30 -62.88 37.44
C GLU A 580 4.52 -62.28 36.04
N ASP A 581 5.21 -63.01 35.14
CA ASP A 581 5.39 -62.63 33.73
C ASP A 581 4.05 -62.40 33.01
N ASN A 582 3.05 -63.26 33.23
CA ASN A 582 1.74 -63.13 32.58
C ASN A 582 0.98 -61.87 33.03
N SER A 583 1.18 -61.40 34.26
CA SER A 583 0.51 -60.19 34.77
C SER A 583 1.08 -58.91 34.12
N GLN A 584 2.40 -58.80 34.03
CA GLN A 584 3.07 -57.64 33.43
C GLN A 584 2.93 -57.63 31.91
N ILE A 585 3.03 -58.80 31.24
CA ILE A 585 2.78 -58.92 29.80
C ILE A 585 1.33 -58.56 29.46
N LYS A 586 0.34 -58.91 30.31
CA LYS A 586 -1.06 -58.51 30.12
C LYS A 586 -1.28 -57.01 30.32
N TYR A 587 -0.61 -56.38 31.29
CA TYR A 587 -0.63 -54.93 31.46
C TYR A 587 -0.01 -54.20 30.26
N LEU A 588 1.18 -54.63 29.82
CA LEU A 588 1.87 -54.05 28.66
C LEU A 588 1.08 -54.23 27.36
N LYS A 589 0.47 -55.41 27.12
CA LYS A 589 -0.43 -55.63 25.98
C LYS A 589 -1.64 -54.70 26.02
N ASN A 590 -2.26 -54.49 27.18
CA ASN A 590 -3.39 -53.55 27.31
C ASN A 590 -2.96 -52.09 27.10
N CYS A 591 -1.77 -51.68 27.54
CA CYS A 591 -1.21 -50.37 27.25
C CYS A 591 -0.88 -50.18 25.76
N LEU A 592 -0.34 -51.22 25.11
CA LEU A 592 -0.07 -51.22 23.67
C LEU A 592 -1.37 -51.06 22.87
N ILE A 593 -2.39 -51.87 23.17
CA ILE A 593 -3.72 -51.79 22.53
C ILE A 593 -4.36 -50.40 22.70
N LYS A 594 -4.22 -49.77 23.89
CA LYS A 594 -4.69 -48.39 24.09
C LYS A 594 -3.93 -47.40 23.22
N LYS A 595 -2.60 -47.52 23.11
CA LYS A 595 -1.78 -46.62 22.27
C LYS A 595 -2.01 -46.82 20.78
N ASP A 596 -2.24 -48.05 20.33
CA ASP A 596 -2.63 -48.33 18.94
C ASP A 596 -4.01 -47.74 18.62
N HIS A 597 -4.95 -47.75 19.58
CA HIS A 597 -6.27 -47.13 19.41
C HIS A 597 -6.20 -45.59 19.38
N GLU A 598 -5.42 -44.97 20.29
CA GLU A 598 -5.13 -43.52 20.24
C GLU A 598 -4.45 -43.12 18.91
N LEU A 599 -3.51 -43.94 18.41
CA LEU A 599 -2.84 -43.71 17.13
C LEU A 599 -3.82 -43.84 15.95
N ALA A 600 -4.77 -44.77 16.01
CA ALA A 600 -5.83 -44.92 15.00
C ALA A 600 -6.75 -43.70 14.98
N GLU A 601 -7.22 -43.23 16.14
CA GLU A 601 -8.03 -41.99 16.23
C GLU A 601 -7.27 -40.77 15.70
N LEU A 602 -5.96 -40.65 16.00
CA LEU A 602 -5.15 -39.54 15.49
C LEU A 602 -4.96 -39.59 13.97
N LYS A 603 -4.82 -40.79 13.39
CA LYS A 603 -4.81 -40.98 11.94
C LYS A 603 -6.14 -40.62 11.29
N GLU A 604 -7.26 -41.05 11.87
CA GLU A 604 -8.60 -40.72 11.38
C GLU A 604 -8.87 -39.20 11.45
N LYS A 605 -8.58 -38.57 12.60
CA LYS A 605 -8.67 -37.11 12.77
C LYS A 605 -7.76 -36.36 11.77
N GLY A 606 -6.53 -36.82 11.58
CA GLY A 606 -5.62 -36.28 10.57
C GLY A 606 -6.18 -36.39 9.15
N GLN A 607 -6.74 -37.54 8.78
CA GLN A 607 -7.35 -37.77 7.47
C GLN A 607 -8.60 -36.90 7.25
N VAL A 608 -9.40 -36.64 8.29
CA VAL A 608 -10.51 -35.66 8.24
C VAL A 608 -9.99 -34.24 8.02
N TYR A 609 -8.91 -33.82 8.70
CA TYR A 609 -8.30 -32.49 8.46
C TYR A 609 -7.76 -32.34 7.04
N TYR A 610 -7.08 -33.35 6.49
CA TYR A 610 -6.64 -33.31 5.08
C TYR A 610 -7.83 -33.24 4.11
N SER A 611 -8.90 -34.03 4.35
CA SER A 611 -10.11 -33.99 3.51
C SER A 611 -10.78 -32.60 3.54
N GLN A 612 -10.87 -31.98 4.71
CA GLN A 612 -11.41 -30.61 4.85
C GLN A 612 -10.52 -29.56 4.18
N ALA A 613 -9.20 -29.70 4.26
CA ALA A 613 -8.26 -28.82 3.58
C ALA A 613 -8.39 -28.93 2.05
N ASP A 614 -8.53 -30.16 1.52
CA ASP A 614 -8.75 -30.41 0.10
C ASP A 614 -10.10 -29.85 -0.39
N GLU A 615 -11.19 -29.99 0.39
CA GLU A 615 -12.48 -29.37 0.07
C GLU A 615 -12.40 -27.84 -0.01
N VAL A 616 -11.69 -27.20 0.93
CA VAL A 616 -11.47 -25.74 0.91
C VAL A 616 -10.61 -25.32 -0.28
N LEU A 617 -9.52 -26.03 -0.57
CA LEU A 617 -8.66 -25.77 -1.73
C LEU A 617 -9.42 -25.94 -3.05
N GLU A 618 -10.27 -26.97 -3.17
CA GLU A 618 -11.08 -27.22 -4.36
C GLU A 618 -12.19 -26.19 -4.53
N SER A 619 -12.79 -25.72 -3.43
CA SER A 619 -13.70 -24.56 -3.42
C SER A 619 -13.00 -23.28 -3.93
N MET A 620 -11.78 -23.02 -3.46
CA MET A 620 -10.96 -21.89 -3.93
C MET A 620 -10.59 -22.03 -5.42
N ARG A 621 -10.19 -23.23 -5.89
CA ARG A 621 -9.92 -23.51 -7.31
C ARG A 621 -11.14 -23.24 -8.19
N LYS A 622 -12.32 -23.74 -7.80
CA LYS A 622 -13.59 -23.46 -8.51
C LYS A 622 -13.91 -21.98 -8.54
N ARG A 623 -13.68 -21.25 -7.44
CA ARG A 623 -13.85 -19.78 -7.40
C ARG A 623 -12.90 -19.06 -8.35
N CYS A 624 -11.63 -19.46 -8.40
CA CYS A 624 -10.65 -18.91 -9.34
C CYS A 624 -11.00 -19.20 -10.81
N LEU A 625 -11.47 -20.42 -11.13
CA LEU A 625 -11.94 -20.78 -12.47
C LEU A 625 -13.18 -19.97 -12.87
N ASN A 626 -14.13 -19.79 -11.96
CA ASN A 626 -15.31 -18.95 -12.22
C ASN A 626 -14.90 -17.50 -12.50
N LEU A 627 -14.02 -16.90 -11.68
CA LEU A 627 -13.49 -15.55 -11.90
C LEU A 627 -12.70 -15.44 -13.21
N GLN A 628 -11.91 -16.44 -13.58
CA GLN A 628 -11.24 -16.48 -14.89
C GLN A 628 -12.25 -16.54 -16.05
N SER A 629 -13.34 -17.30 -15.91
CA SER A 629 -14.40 -17.37 -16.91
C SER A 629 -15.16 -16.05 -17.04
N GLU A 630 -15.46 -15.37 -15.92
CA GLU A 630 -16.13 -14.07 -15.86
C GLU A 630 -15.27 -12.96 -16.46
N VAL A 631 -13.96 -12.92 -16.12
CA VAL A 631 -12.97 -12.06 -16.79
C VAL A 631 -12.88 -12.39 -18.29
N GLY A 632 -13.00 -13.66 -18.67
CA GLY A 632 -13.07 -14.09 -20.07
C GLY A 632 -14.30 -13.54 -20.80
N VAL A 633 -15.48 -13.61 -20.18
CA VAL A 633 -16.74 -13.05 -20.69
C VAL A 633 -16.61 -11.53 -20.84
N LEU A 634 -16.25 -10.81 -19.77
CA LEU A 634 -16.08 -9.35 -19.79
C LEU A 634 -15.04 -8.89 -20.83
N LYS A 635 -13.95 -9.64 -21.01
CA LYS A 635 -12.92 -9.36 -22.03
C LYS A 635 -13.42 -9.61 -23.45
N ASN A 636 -14.31 -10.58 -23.64
CA ASN A 636 -14.94 -10.85 -24.94
C ASN A 636 -16.06 -9.84 -25.24
N GLU A 637 -16.84 -9.44 -24.24
CA GLU A 637 -17.83 -8.35 -24.35
C GLU A 637 -17.16 -7.03 -24.74
N LEU A 638 -16.08 -6.63 -24.04
CA LEU A 638 -15.27 -5.45 -24.40
C LEU A 638 -14.73 -5.52 -25.84
N LYS A 639 -14.26 -6.70 -26.28
CA LYS A 639 -13.73 -6.90 -27.63
C LYS A 639 -14.80 -6.94 -28.72
N SER A 640 -16.03 -7.35 -28.37
CA SER A 640 -17.13 -7.51 -29.33
C SER A 640 -17.76 -6.19 -29.77
N GLY A 641 -17.56 -5.10 -29.01
CA GLY A 641 -18.06 -3.76 -29.35
C GLY A 641 -19.59 -3.59 -29.31
N ASN A 642 -20.34 -4.63 -28.90
CA ASN A 642 -21.79 -4.62 -28.87
C ASN A 642 -22.33 -4.01 -27.57
N THR A 643 -22.40 -2.68 -27.50
CA THR A 643 -23.13 -1.94 -26.45
C THR A 643 -24.65 -1.96 -26.68
N SER A 644 -25.24 -3.13 -26.94
CA SER A 644 -26.69 -3.31 -27.02
C SER A 644 -27.30 -3.61 -25.63
N PHE A 645 -27.16 -2.67 -24.70
CA PHE A 645 -27.76 -2.79 -23.36
C PHE A 645 -29.25 -2.45 -23.40
N CYS A 646 -30.09 -3.45 -23.69
CA CYS A 646 -31.48 -3.50 -23.24
C CYS A 646 -31.97 -4.94 -23.10
N ASN A 647 -32.77 -5.17 -22.07
CA ASN A 647 -33.56 -6.38 -21.77
C ASN A 647 -32.79 -7.59 -21.21
N ILE A 648 -32.92 -7.82 -19.89
CA ILE A 648 -33.45 -9.08 -19.32
C ILE A 648 -34.09 -8.79 -17.94
N SER A 649 -35.42 -8.99 -17.90
CA SER A 649 -36.22 -9.55 -16.81
C SER A 649 -36.01 -9.09 -15.35
N ARG A 650 -36.88 -8.19 -14.87
CA ARG A 650 -37.36 -8.21 -13.47
C ARG A 650 -38.59 -9.13 -13.32
N PRO A 651 -38.73 -9.88 -12.21
CA PRO A 651 -39.87 -10.76 -11.98
C PRO A 651 -41.16 -9.99 -11.65
N ARG A 652 -42.32 -10.58 -12.00
CA ARG A 652 -43.66 -10.02 -11.82
C ARG A 652 -44.08 -9.95 -10.33
N ARG A 653 -44.63 -8.81 -9.90
CA ARG A 653 -46.08 -8.59 -9.59
C ARG A 653 -46.25 -7.33 -8.72
N GLY A 654 -47.23 -6.48 -9.07
CA GLY A 654 -47.62 -5.31 -8.26
C GLY A 654 -48.06 -4.12 -9.12
N SER A 655 -49.38 -3.97 -9.31
CA SER A 655 -50.04 -2.78 -9.88
C SER A 655 -49.67 -1.50 -9.10
N VAL A 656 -49.68 -0.29 -9.68
CA VAL A 656 -50.88 0.48 -10.09
C VAL A 656 -50.55 1.50 -11.20
N ALA A 657 -51.58 1.92 -11.94
CA ALA A 657 -51.55 2.78 -13.12
C ALA A 657 -50.98 4.20 -12.93
N LEU A 658 -50.48 4.80 -14.02
CA LEU A 658 -51.02 6.07 -14.59
C LEU A 658 -50.37 6.42 -15.95
N ARG A 659 -51.25 6.45 -16.97
CA ARG A 659 -51.34 7.23 -18.22
C ARG A 659 -50.17 8.10 -18.77
N GLU A 660 -49.93 7.87 -20.06
CA GLU A 660 -49.91 8.83 -21.20
C GLU A 660 -49.01 10.09 -21.16
N ASN A 661 -47.95 10.09 -21.98
CA ASN A 661 -47.71 11.10 -23.03
C ASN A 661 -46.46 10.77 -23.88
N PRO A 662 -46.56 10.63 -25.22
CA PRO A 662 -45.42 10.39 -26.10
C PRO A 662 -45.27 11.44 -27.22
N GLU A 663 -44.76 12.64 -26.91
CA GLU A 663 -44.30 13.59 -27.93
C GLU A 663 -43.00 14.30 -27.52
N LEU A 664 -42.15 14.59 -28.52
CA LEU A 664 -40.80 15.17 -28.41
C LEU A 664 -39.79 14.18 -27.77
N VAL A 665 -38.58 13.94 -28.29
CA VAL A 665 -37.70 14.83 -29.05
C VAL A 665 -36.97 14.06 -30.17
N ASN A 666 -37.19 14.48 -31.42
CA ASN A 666 -36.28 14.21 -32.52
C ASN A 666 -35.29 15.40 -32.63
N LYS A 667 -34.08 15.27 -32.09
CA LYS A 667 -32.97 16.22 -32.36
C LYS A 667 -31.65 15.48 -32.58
N SER A 668 -30.96 15.95 -33.62
CA SER A 668 -29.79 15.36 -34.28
C SER A 668 -28.51 15.31 -33.44
N PRO A 669 -27.49 14.51 -33.85
CA PRO A 669 -26.24 14.36 -33.11
C PRO A 669 -25.46 15.66 -32.95
N ILE A 670 -24.76 15.79 -31.83
CA ILE A 670 -23.95 16.94 -31.43
C ILE A 670 -22.78 17.12 -32.42
N LYS A 671 -22.79 18.23 -33.17
CA LYS A 671 -21.69 18.66 -34.06
C LYS A 671 -20.77 19.69 -33.40
N ASN A 672 -20.30 19.42 -32.18
CA ASN A 672 -19.27 20.26 -31.55
C ASN A 672 -17.87 19.70 -31.83
N PRO A 673 -17.03 20.39 -32.62
CA PRO A 673 -15.65 19.96 -32.84
C PRO A 673 -14.81 20.01 -31.55
N ASP A 674 -15.12 20.94 -30.63
CA ASP A 674 -14.38 21.12 -29.38
C ASP A 674 -14.54 19.92 -28.42
N ASP A 675 -15.75 19.35 -28.33
CA ASP A 675 -16.00 18.12 -27.56
C ASP A 675 -15.24 16.92 -28.14
N THR A 676 -15.06 16.90 -29.47
CA THR A 676 -14.26 15.88 -30.18
C THR A 676 -12.75 16.04 -29.91
N ILE A 677 -12.27 17.28 -29.77
CA ILE A 677 -10.88 17.58 -29.39
C ILE A 677 -10.63 17.21 -27.92
N LEU A 678 -11.58 17.50 -27.03
CA LEU A 678 -11.53 17.07 -25.63
C LEU A 678 -11.48 15.54 -25.50
N LEU A 679 -12.36 14.80 -26.19
CA LEU A 679 -12.30 13.34 -26.20
C LEU A 679 -10.97 12.82 -26.76
N LYS A 680 -10.42 13.43 -27.82
CA LYS A 680 -9.09 13.06 -28.34
C LYS A 680 -7.97 13.25 -27.32
N ASN A 681 -7.98 14.36 -26.58
CA ASN A 681 -6.99 14.61 -25.52
C ASN A 681 -7.14 13.66 -24.33
N VAL A 682 -8.38 13.34 -23.92
CA VAL A 682 -8.63 12.35 -22.86
C VAL A 682 -8.17 10.95 -23.29
N ASN A 683 -8.53 10.50 -24.51
CA ASN A 683 -8.03 9.23 -25.05
C ASN A 683 -6.50 9.24 -25.22
N GLY A 684 -5.89 10.35 -25.60
CA GLY A 684 -4.43 10.49 -25.68
C GLY A 684 -3.75 10.26 -24.34
N LYS A 685 -4.22 10.92 -23.27
CA LYS A 685 -3.76 10.71 -21.90
C LYS A 685 -3.99 9.27 -21.44
N LEU A 686 -5.20 8.74 -21.62
CA LEU A 686 -5.55 7.37 -21.22
C LEU A 686 -4.67 6.33 -21.94
N THR A 687 -4.36 6.53 -23.22
CA THR A 687 -3.48 5.64 -24.00
C THR A 687 -2.02 5.74 -23.53
N GLU A 688 -1.56 6.92 -23.13
CA GLU A 688 -0.21 7.12 -22.57
C GLU A 688 -0.07 6.51 -21.17
N GLU A 689 -1.11 6.60 -20.34
CA GLU A 689 -1.18 5.94 -19.04
C GLU A 689 -1.27 4.41 -19.17
N LEU A 690 -2.09 3.90 -20.10
CA LEU A 690 -2.16 2.47 -20.41
C LEU A 690 -0.80 1.93 -20.86
N ARG A 691 -0.07 2.67 -21.71
CA ARG A 691 1.28 2.35 -22.17
C ARG A 691 2.28 2.28 -21.03
N LYS A 692 2.27 3.25 -20.09
CA LYS A 692 3.10 3.21 -18.88
C LYS A 692 2.76 2.01 -17.99
N ASN A 693 1.48 1.67 -17.84
CA ASN A 693 1.05 0.51 -17.05
C ASN A 693 1.45 -0.83 -17.69
N VAL A 694 1.50 -0.91 -19.03
CA VAL A 694 2.07 -2.06 -19.75
C VAL A 694 3.58 -2.16 -19.50
N GLU A 695 4.32 -1.05 -19.63
CA GLU A 695 5.78 -1.00 -19.38
C GLU A 695 6.13 -1.40 -17.92
N ILE A 696 5.37 -0.92 -16.94
CA ILE A 696 5.50 -1.33 -15.53
C ILE A 696 5.22 -2.83 -15.37
N ASN A 697 4.19 -3.38 -16.02
CA ASN A 697 3.88 -4.82 -15.97
C ASN A 697 4.99 -5.67 -16.60
N GLU A 698 5.59 -5.24 -17.71
CA GLU A 698 6.73 -5.93 -18.34
C GLU A 698 7.96 -5.93 -17.41
N ILE A 699 8.26 -4.82 -16.73
CA ILE A 699 9.33 -4.73 -15.72
C ILE A 699 9.04 -5.67 -14.53
N LEU A 700 7.80 -5.74 -14.05
CA LEU A 700 7.39 -6.63 -12.96
C LEU A 700 7.46 -8.10 -13.36
N GLN A 701 6.98 -8.47 -14.55
CA GLN A 701 7.09 -9.84 -15.08
C GLN A 701 8.54 -10.28 -15.21
N LYS A 702 9.41 -9.43 -15.77
CA LYS A 702 10.85 -9.70 -15.86
C LYS A 702 11.47 -9.91 -14.48
N ARG A 703 11.10 -9.09 -13.49
CA ARG A 703 11.58 -9.24 -12.11
C ARG A 703 11.07 -10.52 -11.44
N ILE A 704 9.84 -10.97 -11.74
CA ILE A 704 9.33 -12.27 -11.27
C ILE A 704 10.18 -13.41 -11.83
N ILE A 705 10.44 -13.42 -13.14
CA ILE A 705 11.28 -14.45 -13.79
C ILE A 705 12.70 -14.45 -13.21
N ASP A 706 13.30 -13.28 -12.96
CA ASP A 706 14.62 -13.18 -12.32
C ASP A 706 14.62 -13.70 -10.86
N MET A 707 13.50 -13.60 -10.14
CA MET A 707 13.34 -14.15 -8.79
C MET A 707 13.10 -15.66 -8.82
N GLU A 708 12.25 -16.16 -9.71
CA GLU A 708 12.03 -17.60 -9.94
C GLU A 708 13.34 -18.32 -10.29
N LYS A 709 14.17 -17.70 -11.15
CA LYS A 709 15.50 -18.23 -11.47
C LYS A 709 16.41 -18.32 -10.23
N LYS A 710 16.42 -17.29 -9.38
CA LYS A 710 17.19 -17.29 -8.13
C LYS A 710 16.68 -18.31 -7.11
N ILE A 711 15.37 -18.53 -7.06
CA ILE A 711 14.77 -19.60 -6.23
C ILE A 711 15.26 -20.96 -6.72
N GLY A 712 15.21 -21.23 -8.03
CA GLY A 712 15.76 -22.48 -8.61
C GLY A 712 17.26 -22.65 -8.36
N GLU A 713 18.06 -21.58 -8.45
CA GLU A 713 19.49 -21.60 -8.09
C GLU A 713 19.70 -21.94 -6.60
N LEU A 714 18.86 -21.40 -5.69
CA LEU A 714 18.90 -21.72 -4.27
C LEU A 714 18.42 -23.14 -3.94
N GLU A 715 17.39 -23.66 -4.62
CA GLU A 715 16.92 -25.04 -4.47
C GLU A 715 17.99 -26.05 -4.87
N VAL A 716 18.76 -25.77 -5.93
CA VAL A 716 19.90 -26.60 -6.34
C VAL A 716 21.02 -26.55 -5.29
N CYS A 717 21.29 -25.40 -4.68
CA CYS A 717 22.25 -25.30 -3.58
C CYS A 717 21.77 -26.04 -2.32
N LEU A 718 20.49 -25.93 -1.95
CA LEU A 718 19.92 -26.66 -0.82
C LEU A 718 20.03 -28.17 -1.01
N LYS A 719 19.69 -28.71 -2.18
CA LYS A 719 19.86 -30.14 -2.48
C LYS A 719 21.31 -30.61 -2.36
N LYS A 720 22.28 -29.79 -2.79
CA LYS A 720 23.71 -30.11 -2.60
C LYS A 720 24.11 -30.14 -1.13
N TYR A 721 23.60 -29.21 -0.32
CA TYR A 721 23.84 -29.24 1.13
C TYR A 721 23.13 -30.41 1.82
N GLU A 722 21.93 -30.80 1.39
CA GLU A 722 21.26 -32.02 1.86
C GLU A 722 22.05 -33.28 1.50
N GLU A 723 22.55 -33.39 0.26
CA GLU A 723 23.44 -34.48 -0.16
C GLU A 723 24.75 -34.50 0.66
N GLU A 724 25.38 -33.34 0.90
CA GLU A 724 26.60 -33.22 1.70
C GLU A 724 26.36 -33.59 3.18
N ILE A 725 25.26 -33.14 3.79
CA ILE A 725 24.85 -33.50 5.16
C ILE A 725 24.56 -35.01 5.24
N ASN A 726 23.88 -35.60 4.26
CA ASN A 726 23.62 -37.04 4.22
C ASN A 726 24.90 -37.86 4.06
N ASN A 727 25.84 -37.40 3.23
CA ASN A 727 27.16 -38.03 3.09
C ASN A 727 27.99 -37.93 4.37
N LEU A 728 27.99 -36.77 5.04
CA LEU A 728 28.65 -36.57 6.33
C LEU A 728 28.02 -37.43 7.44
N ALA A 729 26.69 -37.50 7.51
CA ALA A 729 25.98 -38.34 8.47
C ALA A 729 26.25 -39.83 8.23
N GLY A 730 26.28 -40.27 6.97
CA GLY A 730 26.65 -41.64 6.59
C GLY A 730 28.11 -41.98 6.96
N GLY A 731 29.04 -41.07 6.67
CA GLY A 731 30.45 -41.23 7.06
C GLY A 731 30.64 -41.25 8.57
N LEU A 732 29.95 -40.38 9.30
CA LEU A 732 30.01 -40.33 10.76
C LEU A 732 29.40 -41.60 11.38
N ALA A 733 28.28 -42.11 10.86
CA ALA A 733 27.72 -43.39 11.30
C ALA A 733 28.67 -44.58 11.06
N GLN A 734 29.41 -44.60 9.94
CA GLN A 734 30.45 -45.60 9.68
C GLN A 734 31.61 -45.50 10.67
N ILE A 735 32.09 -44.28 10.96
CA ILE A 735 33.14 -44.03 11.95
C ILE A 735 32.67 -44.46 13.35
N THR A 736 31.47 -44.04 13.78
CA THR A 736 30.84 -44.45 15.04
C THR A 736 30.73 -45.97 15.17
N GLY A 737 30.27 -46.65 14.12
CA GLY A 737 30.15 -48.10 14.08
C GLY A 737 31.50 -48.83 14.15
N PHE A 738 32.53 -48.30 13.47
CA PHE A 738 33.89 -48.84 13.55
C PHE A 738 34.50 -48.63 14.95
N VAL A 739 34.41 -47.41 15.49
CA VAL A 739 34.97 -47.04 16.80
C VAL A 739 34.34 -47.86 17.93
N PHE A 740 33.01 -47.99 17.98
CA PHE A 740 32.36 -48.84 18.99
C PHE A 740 32.46 -50.35 18.69
N GLY A 741 32.96 -50.74 17.51
CA GLY A 741 33.33 -52.12 17.20
C GLY A 741 34.69 -52.55 17.77
N LEU A 742 35.50 -51.63 18.29
CA LEU A 742 36.82 -51.93 18.85
C LEU A 742 36.70 -52.43 20.31
N PRO A 743 37.30 -53.59 20.66
CA PRO A 743 37.08 -54.26 21.95
C PRO A 743 37.68 -53.51 23.17
N CYS A 744 38.44 -52.44 22.94
CA CYS A 744 39.03 -51.61 24.00
C CYS A 744 38.14 -50.43 24.46
N ILE A 745 36.97 -50.23 23.85
CA ILE A 745 36.10 -49.08 24.11
C ILE A 745 34.82 -49.54 24.82
N ASN A 746 34.73 -49.27 26.12
CA ASN A 746 33.53 -49.50 26.91
C ASN A 746 32.68 -48.24 26.99
N PHE A 747 31.42 -48.32 26.57
CA PHE A 747 30.48 -47.21 26.63
C PHE A 747 29.87 -47.07 28.03
N ASN A 748 29.77 -45.83 28.54
CA ASN A 748 29.03 -45.54 29.77
C ASN A 748 27.58 -45.15 29.42
N PRO A 749 26.56 -45.98 29.70
CA PRO A 749 25.20 -45.80 29.18
C PRO A 749 24.45 -44.56 29.68
N GLY A 750 25.06 -43.74 30.55
CA GLY A 750 24.54 -42.43 30.96
C GLY A 750 24.89 -41.25 30.03
N GLN A 751 25.70 -41.45 28.97
CA GLN A 751 26.00 -40.41 27.99
C GLN A 751 24.96 -40.40 26.85
N ASN A 752 24.14 -39.35 26.79
CA ASN A 752 23.04 -39.24 25.81
C ASN A 752 23.47 -38.77 24.40
N ASN A 753 24.75 -38.42 24.19
CA ASN A 753 25.23 -37.85 22.93
C ASN A 753 26.23 -38.78 22.21
N LEU A 754 25.72 -39.58 21.28
CA LEU A 754 26.48 -40.57 20.50
C LEU A 754 27.72 -39.99 19.81
N ILE A 755 27.63 -38.76 19.30
CA ILE A 755 28.72 -38.08 18.57
C ILE A 755 29.86 -37.76 19.54
N GLU A 756 29.52 -37.22 20.71
CA GLU A 756 30.47 -36.79 21.74
C GLU A 756 31.19 -37.98 22.38
N SER A 757 30.47 -39.08 22.63
CA SER A 757 31.07 -40.36 23.03
C SER A 757 31.94 -40.97 21.92
N THR A 758 31.58 -40.80 20.64
CA THR A 758 32.45 -41.23 19.51
C THR A 758 33.74 -40.41 19.47
N ILE A 759 33.67 -39.10 19.68
CA ILE A 759 34.84 -38.21 19.74
C ILE A 759 35.74 -38.55 20.94
N GLN A 760 35.17 -38.79 22.13
CA GLN A 760 35.91 -39.22 23.32
C GLN A 760 36.60 -40.57 23.09
N ALA A 761 35.92 -41.51 22.44
CA ALA A 761 36.48 -42.81 22.08
C ALA A 761 37.63 -42.71 21.05
N ILE A 762 37.51 -41.84 20.04
CA ILE A 762 38.60 -41.54 19.08
C ILE A 762 39.80 -40.89 19.79
N ALA A 763 39.55 -39.92 20.68
CA ALA A 763 40.60 -39.27 21.46
C ALA A 763 41.36 -40.30 22.33
N PHE A 764 40.63 -41.21 22.99
CA PHE A 764 41.22 -42.30 23.76
C PHE A 764 42.09 -43.25 22.91
N ILE A 765 41.64 -43.65 21.72
CA ILE A 765 42.47 -44.42 20.76
C ILE A 765 43.73 -43.63 20.39
N TYR A 766 43.59 -42.34 20.11
CA TYR A 766 44.71 -41.49 19.68
C TYR A 766 45.76 -41.33 20.78
N ASP A 767 45.33 -41.14 22.03
CA ASP A 767 46.23 -41.06 23.17
C ASP A 767 46.89 -42.42 23.49
N MET A 768 46.17 -43.54 23.36
CA MET A 768 46.76 -44.88 23.42
C MET A 768 47.81 -45.12 22.33
N ALA A 769 47.56 -44.68 21.10
CA ALA A 769 48.51 -44.78 19.99
C ALA A 769 49.73 -43.86 20.17
N ARG A 770 49.58 -42.77 20.95
CA ARG A 770 50.63 -41.78 21.21
C ARG A 770 51.51 -42.15 22.41
N ASP A 771 50.98 -42.84 23.43
CA ASP A 771 51.81 -43.37 24.53
C ASP A 771 52.61 -44.58 24.04
N ARG A 772 53.90 -44.34 23.74
CA ARG A 772 54.86 -45.33 23.21
C ARG A 772 55.02 -46.60 24.06
N ARG A 773 54.45 -46.67 25.26
CA ARG A 773 54.48 -47.86 26.13
C ARG A 773 53.55 -48.99 25.66
N TYR A 774 52.57 -48.71 24.80
CA TYR A 774 51.67 -49.73 24.24
C TYR A 774 52.13 -50.33 22.91
N THR A 775 53.38 -50.07 22.46
CA THR A 775 53.94 -50.65 21.23
C THR A 775 54.44 -52.10 21.42
N LYS A 776 53.55 -52.98 21.90
CA LYS A 776 53.65 -54.43 21.66
C LYS A 776 52.43 -54.85 20.86
N PRO A 777 52.58 -55.33 19.61
CA PRO A 777 51.44 -55.79 18.82
C PRO A 777 50.86 -57.05 19.46
N CYS A 778 49.63 -56.95 19.96
CA CYS A 778 48.78 -58.11 20.18
C CYS A 778 48.21 -58.51 18.80
N TYR A 779 48.66 -59.65 18.29
CA TYR A 779 47.98 -60.39 17.22
C TYR A 779 46.78 -61.15 17.79
#